data_AF-A0A7R9PMH6-F1
#
_entry.id   AF-A0A7R9PMH6-F1
#
_cell.length_a   1.000
_cell.length_b   1.000
_cell.length_c   1.000
_cell.angle_alpha   90.00
_cell.angle_beta   90.00
_cell.angle_gamma   90.00
#
_symmetry.space_group_name_H-M   'P 1'
#
loop_
_entity.id
_entity.type
_entity.pdbx_description
1 polymer ?
#
loop_
_entity_poly.entity_id
_entity_poly.type
_entity_poly.pdbx_seq_one_letter_code
_entity_poly.pdbx_strand_id
1 'polypeptide(L)'
;MSSVLWCTTLLVTAVVCQRSDDPDQLLNWCLDSHSHKSRPGPEAKLFYQGNYENKEVSSVLWCATLCSPWSDRSCCTLNTTKRLHTLGDFNYDHCSHVKRLSEACKRHHIQENCFFECSPNIGPWVAWATNLTSRNERYHMVPICASDCEAWFAACSDDYTCSDNWYQNFEHTDKGVRCVAPCKTYRETFKSASLFCQQIWNYAYRYTPDNQPCLRMWFDGDRGNPNERVARLTVDALIGSSTMSMVDWTLVSASLLGSSGMNYKSKGVATRRKEVPYKKWIGVNLKVNPFTGMWPRHDSSKLYHLYTALVILLMQVHLGRTVARLTRADMKETFNLTFIVILHAVFLTKALSMLLNRKRLLRLVEELDEIYELLDKVQHSEIATRTASKARVITICFVGMGTLTCILWSLISETHEPFPDLDDVNITQEYSKLLWVLKDDQLVYRLGKTINFVNVLFECWVYSMVGFMNNCFDDTVYAVLLHVSGQLEALIIALKNVSRVVIEGGADSKRSKKSPYGSQLVLGDFAGGIHTNQRKTIHGNDLKTLDDSSRENRETLERDPTDDSSIDMKFRLSKCVEIHQAIIKFSENIQSVISPIMFLEFVLVSSVVCLQMYQGATEEQNFAHLFKVINSAIFTLTGFFLWCKFGEDVKTWSLKVSEAVYDIEWYEESETFKQDVQLIIQRAQRPLEFRGGPLYAINLETFIDTHCYTESL
;
A
#
# COMPACT_ATOMS: atom_id res chain seq x y z
N MET A 1 27.55 -10.51 4.88
CA MET A 1 26.91 -10.23 3.58
C MET A 1 25.42 -10.56 3.61
N SER A 2 24.98 -11.72 4.12
CA SER A 2 23.56 -11.95 4.44
C SER A 2 23.00 -10.93 5.43
N SER A 3 23.71 -10.63 6.51
CA SER A 3 23.25 -9.72 7.57
C SER A 3 22.95 -8.28 7.14
N VAL A 4 23.63 -7.72 6.12
CA VAL A 4 23.38 -6.34 5.65
C VAL A 4 22.19 -6.30 4.70
N LEU A 5 22.12 -7.26 3.76
CA LEU A 5 20.98 -7.41 2.85
C LEU A 5 19.70 -7.67 3.65
N TRP A 6 19.76 -8.58 4.64
CA TRP A 6 18.68 -8.87 5.59
C TRP A 6 18.31 -7.67 6.45
N CYS A 7 19.27 -6.90 6.96
CA CYS A 7 18.96 -5.68 7.71
C CYS A 7 18.23 -4.66 6.84
N THR A 8 18.66 -4.46 5.59
CA THR A 8 18.03 -3.46 4.69
C THR A 8 16.67 -3.88 4.17
N THR A 9 16.42 -5.17 3.85
CA THR A 9 15.10 -5.66 3.44
C THR A 9 14.13 -5.77 4.62
N LEU A 10 14.58 -6.16 5.82
CA LEU A 10 13.77 -6.09 7.04
C LEU A 10 13.49 -4.64 7.45
N LEU A 11 14.41 -3.71 7.24
CA LEU A 11 14.18 -2.29 7.55
C LEU A 11 13.15 -1.66 6.61
N VAL A 12 13.18 -1.98 5.31
CA VAL A 12 12.18 -1.45 4.37
C VAL A 12 10.81 -2.11 4.57
N THR A 13 10.74 -3.42 4.82
CA THR A 13 9.45 -4.08 5.14
C THR A 13 8.92 -3.69 6.52
N ALA A 14 9.78 -3.53 7.53
CA ALA A 14 9.33 -3.11 8.85
C ALA A 14 8.90 -1.63 8.88
N VAL A 15 9.59 -0.72 8.19
CA VAL A 15 9.20 0.70 8.10
C VAL A 15 7.93 0.90 7.26
N VAL A 16 7.66 0.03 6.28
CA VAL A 16 6.49 0.17 5.38
C VAL A 16 5.27 -0.65 5.84
N CYS A 17 5.47 -1.75 6.58
CA CYS A 17 4.40 -2.52 7.24
C CYS A 17 4.12 -2.06 8.67
N GLN A 18 4.87 -1.10 9.21
CA GLN A 18 4.64 -0.59 10.55
C GLN A 18 3.31 0.15 10.64
N ARG A 19 2.46 -0.32 11.56
CA ARG A 19 1.11 0.21 11.76
C ARG A 19 1.09 1.54 12.51
N SER A 20 2.17 1.89 13.18
CA SER A 20 2.32 3.13 13.93
C SER A 20 3.77 3.60 13.94
N ASP A 21 3.98 4.89 13.71
CA ASP A 21 5.27 5.57 13.86
C ASP A 21 5.53 5.98 15.33
N ASP A 22 4.59 5.71 16.24
CA ASP A 22 4.66 6.05 17.65
C ASP A 22 5.39 4.94 18.44
N PRO A 23 6.62 5.20 18.96
CA PRO A 23 7.38 4.25 19.77
C PRO A 23 6.56 3.67 20.93
N ASP A 24 5.77 4.52 21.59
CA ASP A 24 5.03 4.12 22.78
C ASP A 24 3.88 3.17 22.44
N GLN A 25 3.31 3.29 21.23
CA GLN A 25 2.29 2.35 20.73
C GLN A 25 2.92 1.00 20.37
N LEU A 26 4.05 0.98 19.68
CA LEU A 26 4.75 -0.26 19.30
C LEU A 26 5.23 -1.06 20.51
N LEU A 27 5.62 -0.36 21.59
CA LEU A 27 6.06 -0.98 22.84
C LEU A 27 4.91 -1.48 23.73
N ASN A 28 3.67 -1.07 23.44
CA ASN A 28 2.48 -1.39 24.22
C ASN A 28 1.33 -1.85 23.31
N TRP A 29 1.58 -2.89 22.52
CA TRP A 29 0.64 -3.38 21.52
C TRP A 29 -0.10 -4.64 22.00
N CYS A 30 -1.41 -4.68 21.82
CA CYS A 30 -2.22 -5.89 21.92
C CYS A 30 -2.87 -6.17 20.57
N LEU A 31 -2.90 -7.44 20.16
CA LEU A 31 -3.51 -7.82 18.88
C LEU A 31 -5.00 -7.44 18.84
N ASP A 32 -5.48 -7.02 17.68
CA ASP A 32 -6.90 -6.83 17.41
C ASP A 32 -7.60 -8.18 17.15
N SER A 33 -8.15 -8.76 18.22
CA SER A 33 -8.79 -10.07 18.27
C SER A 33 -9.86 -10.11 19.37
N HIS A 34 -10.83 -11.03 19.28
CA HIS A 34 -11.90 -11.18 20.27
C HIS A 34 -11.39 -11.50 21.70
N SER A 35 -10.20 -12.07 21.85
CA SER A 35 -9.64 -12.55 23.13
C SER A 35 -8.66 -11.57 23.79
N HIS A 36 -8.20 -10.55 23.05
CA HIS A 36 -7.22 -9.56 23.47
C HIS A 36 -7.89 -8.29 24.00
N LYS A 37 -7.24 -7.63 24.96
CA LYS A 37 -7.59 -6.27 25.40
C LYS A 37 -7.18 -5.26 24.34
N SER A 38 -7.82 -4.09 24.35
CA SER A 38 -7.44 -2.98 23.46
C SER A 38 -6.08 -2.35 23.80
N ARG A 39 -5.63 -2.44 25.05
CA ARG A 39 -4.31 -1.99 25.52
C ARG A 39 -3.77 -2.88 26.65
N PRO A 40 -2.44 -2.95 26.83
CA PRO A 40 -1.85 -3.68 27.95
C PRO A 40 -2.26 -3.09 29.30
N GLY A 41 -2.45 -3.94 30.29
CA GLY A 41 -2.71 -3.53 31.66
C GLY A 41 -2.44 -4.64 32.67
N PRO A 42 -2.34 -4.30 33.97
CA PRO A 42 -2.10 -5.27 35.02
C PRO A 42 -3.29 -6.20 35.20
N GLU A 43 -3.00 -7.48 35.39
CA GLU A 43 -3.94 -8.56 35.64
C GLU A 43 -3.38 -9.44 36.77
N ALA A 44 -3.51 -8.97 38.02
CA ALA A 44 -3.04 -9.68 39.20
C ALA A 44 -3.72 -11.05 39.43
N LYS A 45 -4.73 -11.37 38.61
CA LYS A 45 -5.52 -12.61 38.69
C LYS A 45 -5.44 -13.44 37.42
N LEU A 46 -4.44 -13.26 36.53
CA LEU A 46 -4.20 -14.28 35.48
C LEU A 46 -4.12 -15.65 36.17
N PHE A 47 -4.82 -16.64 35.60
CA PHE A 47 -5.28 -17.82 36.34
C PHE A 47 -4.24 -18.32 37.35
N TYR A 48 -4.61 -18.19 38.63
CA TYR A 48 -3.95 -18.71 39.82
C TYR A 48 -5.08 -19.15 40.75
N GLN A 49 -5.08 -20.41 41.16
CA GLN A 49 -5.84 -20.85 42.33
C GLN A 49 -4.90 -21.67 43.21
N GLY A 50 -4.50 -21.06 44.34
CA GLY A 50 -3.58 -21.61 45.35
C GLY A 50 -4.14 -22.86 46.07
N ASN A 51 -3.46 -23.49 47.04
CA ASN A 51 -2.37 -23.06 47.91
C ASN A 51 -1.56 -24.31 48.32
N TYR A 52 -0.29 -24.11 48.69
CA TYR A 52 0.60 -25.14 49.22
C TYR A 52 0.20 -25.48 50.66
N GLU A 53 -0.50 -26.60 50.86
CA GLU A 53 -0.57 -27.37 52.13
C GLU A 53 -1.48 -28.59 51.94
N ASN A 54 -1.00 -29.60 51.22
CA ASN A 54 -1.28 -31.02 51.44
C ASN A 54 -0.58 -31.84 50.35
N LYS A 55 0.28 -32.76 50.79
CA LYS A 55 0.94 -33.76 49.94
C LYS A 55 -0.11 -34.76 49.45
N GLU A 56 -0.85 -34.41 48.41
CA GLU A 56 -1.57 -35.34 47.51
C GLU A 56 -2.36 -34.52 46.49
N VAL A 57 -1.73 -34.09 45.38
CA VAL A 57 -2.49 -33.62 44.23
C VAL A 57 -1.89 -34.12 42.92
N SER A 58 -2.76 -34.81 42.18
CA SER A 58 -2.68 -35.26 40.80
C SER A 58 -2.01 -34.26 39.85
N SER A 59 -1.35 -34.80 38.82
CA SER A 59 -0.63 -34.13 37.71
C SER A 59 -1.42 -33.08 36.92
N VAL A 60 -2.66 -32.78 37.29
CA VAL A 60 -3.57 -31.83 36.65
C VAL A 60 -3.47 -30.42 37.25
N LEU A 61 -2.86 -30.24 38.43
CA LEU A 61 -2.81 -28.94 39.14
C LEU A 61 -1.59 -28.05 38.79
N TRP A 62 -0.61 -28.54 38.02
CA TRP A 62 0.64 -27.80 37.72
C TRP A 62 0.55 -26.82 36.54
N CYS A 63 -0.47 -26.90 35.68
CA CYS A 63 -0.61 -26.01 34.52
C CYS A 63 -1.16 -24.61 34.87
N ALA A 64 -1.37 -24.29 36.15
CA ALA A 64 -2.08 -23.08 36.59
C ALA A 64 -1.19 -21.84 36.81
N THR A 65 0.05 -21.80 36.28
CA THR A 65 0.96 -20.64 36.44
C THR A 65 1.68 -20.23 35.15
N LEU A 66 1.36 -20.83 34.00
CA LEU A 66 2.09 -20.57 32.75
C LEU A 66 1.94 -19.11 32.24
N CYS A 67 0.76 -18.51 32.41
CA CYS A 67 0.52 -17.13 31.97
C CYS A 67 0.82 -16.07 33.05
N SER A 68 1.14 -16.46 34.29
CA SER A 68 1.40 -15.49 35.37
C SER A 68 2.61 -14.58 35.16
N PRO A 69 3.66 -14.93 34.37
CA PRO A 69 4.76 -14.00 34.09
C PRO A 69 4.36 -12.68 33.41
N TRP A 70 3.14 -12.59 32.85
CA TRP A 70 2.59 -11.36 32.27
C TRP A 70 1.62 -10.61 33.22
N SER A 71 1.51 -11.00 34.49
CA SER A 71 0.54 -10.41 35.45
C SER A 71 0.65 -8.90 35.57
N ASP A 72 1.87 -8.36 35.52
CA ASP A 72 2.11 -6.93 35.72
C ASP A 72 1.68 -6.10 34.50
N ARG A 73 1.77 -6.70 33.31
CA ARG A 73 1.42 -6.06 32.04
C ARG A 73 1.09 -7.10 30.97
N SER A 74 -0.20 -7.31 30.73
CA SER A 74 -0.70 -8.30 29.77
C SER A 74 -1.76 -7.75 28.82
N CYS A 75 -1.91 -8.44 27.68
CA CYS A 75 -3.00 -8.25 26.72
C CYS A 75 -4.17 -9.23 26.90
N CYS A 76 -4.03 -10.24 27.75
CA CYS A 76 -5.06 -11.24 28.03
C CYS A 76 -5.84 -10.91 29.30
N THR A 77 -6.97 -11.59 29.52
CA THR A 77 -7.76 -11.50 30.77
C THR A 77 -7.71 -12.81 31.55
N LEU A 78 -8.18 -12.80 32.81
CA LEU A 78 -8.38 -14.04 33.58
C LEU A 78 -9.30 -15.05 32.86
N ASN A 79 -10.32 -14.57 32.14
CA ASN A 79 -11.22 -15.47 31.42
C ASN A 79 -10.53 -16.11 30.21
N THR A 80 -9.71 -15.34 29.50
CA THR A 80 -8.86 -15.84 28.39
C THR A 80 -7.95 -16.96 28.92
N THR A 81 -7.21 -16.70 30.00
CA THR A 81 -6.29 -17.70 30.58
C THR A 81 -7.03 -18.93 31.12
N LYS A 82 -8.20 -18.79 31.76
CA LYS A 82 -9.04 -19.93 32.16
C LYS A 82 -9.44 -20.81 30.97
N ARG A 83 -9.89 -20.21 29.86
CA ARG A 83 -10.29 -20.96 28.67
C ARG A 83 -9.13 -21.77 28.11
N LEU A 84 -7.94 -21.18 27.99
CA LEU A 84 -6.74 -21.88 27.51
C LEU A 84 -6.43 -23.17 28.31
N HIS A 85 -6.74 -23.19 29.61
CA HIS A 85 -6.47 -24.33 30.49
C HIS A 85 -7.64 -25.30 30.70
N THR A 86 -8.89 -24.90 30.41
CA THR A 86 -10.11 -25.67 30.75
C THR A 86 -10.99 -26.04 29.56
N LEU A 87 -10.96 -25.27 28.48
CA LEU A 87 -11.81 -25.40 27.30
C LEU A 87 -10.96 -25.06 26.07
N GLY A 88 -10.26 -26.04 25.53
CA GLY A 88 -9.49 -25.85 24.31
C GLY A 88 -10.42 -25.68 23.10
N ASP A 89 -10.53 -24.48 22.56
CA ASP A 89 -11.13 -24.24 21.24
C ASP A 89 -10.35 -24.98 20.13
N PHE A 90 -9.10 -25.36 20.41
CA PHE A 90 -8.24 -26.15 19.54
C PHE A 90 -7.89 -27.51 20.18
N ASN A 91 -8.11 -28.59 19.43
CA ASN A 91 -7.82 -29.96 19.87
C ASN A 91 -6.35 -30.32 19.62
N TYR A 92 -5.51 -30.15 20.65
CA TYR A 92 -4.10 -30.58 20.63
C TYR A 92 -3.94 -32.11 20.49
N ASP A 93 -4.95 -32.88 20.85
CA ASP A 93 -4.99 -34.35 20.81
C ASP A 93 -5.62 -34.89 19.50
N HIS A 94 -5.39 -34.23 18.36
CA HIS A 94 -5.93 -34.62 17.05
C HIS A 94 -5.42 -35.99 16.54
N CYS A 95 -4.27 -36.46 17.05
CA CYS A 95 -3.72 -37.80 16.78
C CYS A 95 -3.88 -38.77 17.96
N SER A 96 -4.83 -38.53 18.88
CA SER A 96 -5.07 -39.35 20.07
C SER A 96 -5.38 -40.83 19.83
N HIS A 97 -5.81 -41.18 18.61
CA HIS A 97 -6.01 -42.57 18.18
C HIS A 97 -4.71 -43.36 18.03
N VAL A 98 -3.56 -42.67 17.85
CA VAL A 98 -2.23 -43.28 17.85
C VAL A 98 -1.62 -43.18 19.25
N LYS A 99 -1.53 -41.96 19.77
CA LYS A 99 -0.93 -41.65 21.07
C LYS A 99 -1.50 -40.30 21.53
N ARG A 100 -1.90 -40.19 22.79
CA ARG A 100 -2.24 -38.90 23.39
C ARG A 100 -0.99 -38.02 23.48
N LEU A 101 -1.16 -36.71 23.32
CA LEU A 101 -0.08 -35.74 23.38
C LEU A 101 0.59 -35.80 24.76
N SER A 102 1.92 -35.81 24.80
CA SER A 102 2.64 -35.83 26.07
C SER A 102 2.38 -34.54 26.86
N GLU A 103 2.34 -34.65 28.19
CA GLU A 103 2.20 -33.47 29.05
C GLU A 103 3.38 -32.49 28.87
N ALA A 104 4.57 -33.00 28.53
CA ALA A 104 5.73 -32.17 28.20
C ALA A 104 5.49 -31.31 26.94
N CYS A 105 5.02 -31.91 25.85
CA CYS A 105 4.70 -31.18 24.62
C CYS A 105 3.51 -30.22 24.81
N LYS A 106 2.45 -30.70 25.46
CA LYS A 106 1.24 -29.92 25.75
C LYS A 106 1.56 -28.66 26.56
N ARG A 107 2.49 -28.76 27.52
CA ARG A 107 2.98 -27.62 28.31
C ARG A 107 3.56 -26.51 27.43
N HIS A 108 4.33 -26.85 26.39
CA HIS A 108 4.89 -25.85 25.49
C HIS A 108 3.82 -25.19 24.61
N HIS A 109 2.85 -25.95 24.11
CA HIS A 109 1.71 -25.36 23.37
C HIS A 109 0.90 -24.39 24.23
N ILE A 110 0.67 -24.73 25.51
CA ILE A 110 -0.01 -23.83 26.44
C ILE A 110 0.82 -22.57 26.71
N GLN A 111 2.14 -22.70 26.89
CA GLN A 111 3.02 -21.54 27.10
C GLN A 111 3.04 -20.63 25.87
N GLU A 112 3.07 -21.20 24.67
CA GLU A 112 3.01 -20.44 23.43
C GLU A 112 1.68 -19.68 23.30
N ASN A 113 0.55 -20.31 23.65
CA ASN A 113 -0.72 -19.61 23.74
C ASN A 113 -0.71 -18.47 24.78
N CYS A 114 -0.08 -18.65 25.94
CA CYS A 114 0.09 -17.55 26.90
C CYS A 114 0.89 -16.40 26.27
N PHE A 115 1.97 -16.71 25.56
CA PHE A 115 2.76 -15.71 24.84
C PHE A 115 1.93 -15.02 23.73
N PHE A 116 1.10 -15.77 23.01
CA PHE A 116 0.21 -15.25 21.96
C PHE A 116 -0.90 -14.33 22.51
N GLU A 117 -1.56 -14.73 23.58
CA GLU A 117 -2.70 -13.98 24.15
C GLU A 117 -2.25 -12.83 25.05
N CYS A 118 -1.14 -12.99 25.79
CA CYS A 118 -0.79 -12.08 26.87
C CYS A 118 0.34 -11.10 26.56
N SER A 119 1.22 -11.37 25.58
CA SER A 119 2.43 -10.56 25.38
C SER A 119 2.12 -9.15 24.85
N PRO A 120 2.55 -8.08 25.54
CA PRO A 120 2.40 -6.71 25.05
C PRO A 120 3.56 -6.22 24.18
N ASN A 121 4.60 -7.05 24.02
CA ASN A 121 5.90 -6.66 23.44
C ASN A 121 6.04 -7.12 21.98
N ILE A 122 4.92 -7.24 21.27
CA ILE A 122 4.85 -7.86 19.95
C ILE A 122 4.61 -6.86 18.81
N GLY A 123 4.39 -5.59 19.13
CA GLY A 123 4.03 -4.53 18.17
C GLY A 123 4.90 -4.48 16.90
N PRO A 124 6.23 -4.63 16.97
CA PRO A 124 7.09 -4.65 15.78
C PRO A 124 6.86 -5.81 14.80
N TRP A 125 6.11 -6.84 15.19
CA TRP A 125 5.94 -8.10 14.44
C TRP A 125 4.46 -8.45 14.21
N VAL A 126 3.59 -7.43 14.18
CA VAL A 126 2.15 -7.58 13.92
C VAL A 126 1.87 -7.36 12.43
N ALA A 127 1.07 -8.26 11.85
CA ALA A 127 0.55 -8.15 10.48
C ALA A 127 -0.97 -8.36 10.45
N TRP A 128 -1.63 -7.93 9.37
CA TRP A 128 -3.05 -8.22 9.17
C TRP A 128 -3.29 -9.72 8.96
N ALA A 129 -4.36 -10.24 9.54
CA ALA A 129 -4.85 -11.58 9.28
C ALA A 129 -5.90 -11.53 8.16
N THR A 130 -5.60 -12.13 7.00
CA THR A 130 -6.58 -12.29 5.91
C THR A 130 -7.41 -13.55 6.13
N ASN A 131 -8.71 -13.51 5.81
CA ASN A 131 -9.64 -14.64 5.85
C ASN A 131 -9.93 -15.29 7.23
N LEU A 132 -9.83 -14.54 8.32
CA LEU A 132 -10.29 -15.02 9.64
C LEU A 132 -11.47 -14.18 10.16
N THR A 133 -12.52 -14.86 10.62
CA THR A 133 -13.66 -14.22 11.28
C THR A 133 -13.39 -13.87 12.74
N SER A 134 -12.33 -14.43 13.35
CA SER A 134 -12.06 -14.32 14.79
C SER A 134 -11.01 -13.26 15.18
N ARG A 135 -10.22 -12.75 14.23
CA ARG A 135 -9.15 -11.77 14.48
C ARG A 135 -8.77 -10.99 13.22
N ASN A 136 -8.41 -9.72 13.39
CA ASN A 136 -7.95 -8.83 12.32
C ASN A 136 -6.42 -8.78 12.21
N GLU A 137 -5.72 -9.20 13.27
CA GLU A 137 -4.25 -9.16 13.37
C GLU A 137 -3.67 -10.54 13.71
N ARG A 138 -2.42 -10.77 13.33
CA ARG A 138 -1.64 -11.97 13.68
C ARG A 138 -0.17 -11.63 13.92
N TYR A 139 0.54 -12.55 14.56
CA TYR A 139 1.99 -12.56 14.59
C TYR A 139 2.56 -12.91 13.22
N HIS A 140 3.64 -12.23 12.84
CA HIS A 140 4.40 -12.53 11.65
C HIS A 140 5.90 -12.39 11.92
N MET A 141 6.64 -13.46 11.70
CA MET A 141 8.10 -13.49 11.84
C MET A 141 8.64 -13.01 13.20
N VAL A 142 7.89 -13.25 14.29
CA VAL A 142 8.30 -12.93 15.66
C VAL A 142 9.59 -13.71 15.99
N PRO A 143 10.70 -13.04 16.35
CA PRO A 143 12.00 -13.70 16.51
C PRO A 143 12.05 -14.45 17.85
N ILE A 144 11.78 -15.75 17.85
CA ILE A 144 11.82 -16.59 19.05
C ILE A 144 13.21 -17.16 19.22
N CYS A 145 13.69 -17.16 20.47
CA CYS A 145 15.01 -17.69 20.80
C CYS A 145 15.13 -19.17 20.44
N ALA A 146 16.29 -19.52 19.88
CA ALA A 146 16.63 -20.87 19.43
C ALA A 146 16.42 -21.91 20.52
N SER A 147 16.83 -21.63 21.75
CA SER A 147 16.66 -22.59 22.85
C SER A 147 15.21 -22.81 23.28
N ASP A 148 14.33 -21.80 23.19
CA ASP A 148 12.89 -21.97 23.46
C ASP A 148 12.25 -22.86 22.38
N CYS A 149 12.63 -22.63 21.12
CA CYS A 149 12.15 -23.39 19.97
C CYS A 149 12.67 -24.84 19.98
N GLU A 150 13.95 -25.04 20.30
CA GLU A 150 14.57 -26.36 20.42
C GLU A 150 13.99 -27.16 21.58
N ALA A 151 13.78 -26.53 22.74
CA ALA A 151 13.15 -27.19 23.87
C ALA A 151 11.72 -27.64 23.54
N TRP A 152 10.95 -26.78 22.85
CA TRP A 152 9.60 -27.12 22.40
C TRP A 152 9.62 -28.30 21.42
N PHE A 153 10.45 -28.25 20.39
CA PHE A 153 10.56 -29.34 19.41
C PHE A 153 11.05 -30.65 20.04
N ALA A 154 12.02 -30.58 20.96
CA ALA A 154 12.52 -31.75 21.67
C ALA A 154 11.42 -32.41 22.53
N ALA A 155 10.61 -31.60 23.23
CA ALA A 155 9.49 -32.09 24.04
C ALA A 155 8.39 -32.77 23.20
N CYS A 156 8.20 -32.32 21.96
CA CYS A 156 7.17 -32.83 21.05
C CYS A 156 7.67 -33.87 20.04
N SER A 157 8.98 -34.13 19.93
CA SER A 157 9.58 -34.90 18.82
C SER A 157 9.00 -36.30 18.64
N ASP A 158 8.66 -36.99 19.74
CA ASP A 158 8.11 -38.35 19.76
C ASP A 158 6.57 -38.37 19.91
N ASP A 159 5.92 -37.21 19.82
CA ASP A 159 4.48 -37.07 19.69
C ASP A 159 4.06 -36.99 18.23
N TYR A 160 2.75 -37.05 17.99
CA TYR A 160 2.18 -37.25 16.66
C TYR A 160 1.37 -36.05 16.21
N THR A 161 1.54 -35.67 14.94
CA THR A 161 0.68 -34.72 14.24
C THR A 161 0.41 -35.22 12.82
N CYS A 162 -0.60 -34.66 12.18
CA CYS A 162 -0.96 -34.96 10.80
C CYS A 162 -0.73 -33.77 9.86
N SER A 163 -0.25 -32.64 10.38
CA SER A 163 -0.06 -31.42 9.61
C SER A 163 1.22 -30.69 10.02
N ASP A 164 1.92 -30.16 9.02
CA ASP A 164 3.05 -29.23 9.16
C ASP A 164 2.61 -27.77 9.31
N ASN A 165 1.32 -27.47 9.11
CA ASN A 165 0.75 -26.13 9.27
C ASN A 165 -0.63 -26.22 9.92
N TRP A 166 -0.69 -25.87 11.20
CA TRP A 166 -1.89 -25.97 12.02
C TRP A 166 -2.85 -24.80 11.83
N TYR A 167 -2.48 -23.81 11.01
CA TYR A 167 -3.32 -22.68 10.66
C TYR A 167 -4.25 -22.96 9.48
N GLN A 168 -3.84 -23.79 8.50
CA GLN A 168 -4.57 -23.97 7.22
C GLN A 168 -5.03 -25.39 6.92
N ASN A 169 -4.28 -26.42 7.35
CA ASN A 169 -4.41 -27.77 6.77
C ASN A 169 -5.34 -28.70 7.56
N PHE A 170 -6.27 -28.13 8.32
CA PHE A 170 -7.17 -28.86 9.20
C PHE A 170 -8.63 -28.76 8.74
N GLU A 171 -9.36 -29.88 8.85
CA GLU A 171 -10.80 -29.89 8.59
C GLU A 171 -11.56 -29.60 9.89
N HIS A 172 -12.42 -28.58 9.87
CA HIS A 172 -13.19 -28.15 11.04
C HIS A 172 -14.51 -28.93 11.14
N THR A 173 -14.77 -29.52 12.31
CA THR A 173 -16.01 -30.25 12.63
C THR A 173 -16.64 -29.73 13.92
N ASP A 174 -17.90 -30.07 14.20
CA ASP A 174 -18.60 -29.68 15.43
C ASP A 174 -17.92 -30.18 16.73
N LYS A 175 -16.98 -31.13 16.63
CA LYS A 175 -16.19 -31.68 17.75
C LYS A 175 -14.74 -31.17 17.77
N GLY A 176 -14.44 -30.13 17.00
CA GLY A 176 -13.11 -29.54 16.86
C GLY A 176 -12.43 -29.94 15.54
N VAL A 177 -11.10 -29.94 15.58
CA VAL A 177 -10.25 -30.10 14.39
C VAL A 177 -9.97 -31.58 14.09
N ARG A 178 -10.07 -31.98 12.81
CA ARG A 178 -9.81 -33.33 12.32
C ARG A 178 -8.63 -33.38 11.35
N CYS A 179 -7.83 -34.43 11.46
CA CYS A 179 -6.74 -34.75 10.53
C CYS A 179 -7.25 -35.24 9.17
N VAL A 180 -6.74 -34.63 8.10
CA VAL A 180 -6.96 -35.07 6.71
C VAL A 180 -5.87 -36.06 6.26
N ALA A 181 -4.65 -35.89 6.75
CA ALA A 181 -3.50 -36.74 6.46
C ALA A 181 -3.22 -37.77 7.59
N PRO A 182 -2.48 -38.86 7.31
CA PRO A 182 -2.10 -39.82 8.33
C PRO A 182 -1.15 -39.19 9.37
N CYS A 183 -1.36 -39.53 10.65
CA CYS A 183 -0.51 -39.08 11.75
C CYS A 183 0.91 -39.63 11.64
N LYS A 184 1.90 -38.73 11.70
CA LYS A 184 3.34 -39.01 11.75
C LYS A 184 3.94 -38.36 12.98
N THR A 185 5.18 -38.71 13.32
CA THR A 185 5.87 -38.04 14.42
C THR A 185 6.19 -36.58 14.06
N TYR A 186 6.30 -35.70 15.05
CA TYR A 186 6.75 -34.32 14.81
C TYR A 186 8.13 -34.30 14.16
N ARG A 187 9.02 -35.23 14.57
CA ARG A 187 10.35 -35.37 13.97
C ARG A 187 10.29 -35.64 12.47
N GLU A 188 9.41 -36.53 12.03
CA GLU A 188 9.22 -36.83 10.59
C GLU A 188 8.58 -35.68 9.82
N THR A 189 7.64 -34.98 10.46
CA THR A 189 6.86 -33.90 9.83
C THR A 189 7.72 -32.64 9.62
N PHE A 190 8.35 -32.15 10.69
CA PHE A 190 9.05 -30.87 10.68
C PHE A 190 10.56 -30.98 10.47
N LYS A 191 11.17 -32.16 10.70
CA LYS A 191 12.61 -32.46 10.52
C LYS A 191 13.57 -31.73 11.46
N SER A 192 13.36 -30.44 11.76
CA SER A 192 14.19 -29.63 12.65
C SER A 192 13.34 -28.68 13.50
N ALA A 193 13.92 -28.20 14.62
CA ALA A 193 13.29 -27.18 15.46
C ALA A 193 13.02 -25.88 14.67
N SER A 194 13.95 -25.47 13.79
CA SER A 194 13.80 -24.26 12.97
C SER A 194 12.58 -24.31 12.05
N LEU A 195 12.39 -25.43 11.34
CA LEU A 195 11.21 -25.62 10.48
C LEU A 195 9.94 -25.74 11.32
N PHE A 196 10.01 -26.45 12.45
CA PHE A 196 8.88 -26.60 13.37
C PHE A 196 8.29 -25.26 13.82
N CYS A 197 9.08 -24.40 14.45
CA CYS A 197 8.55 -23.14 14.98
C CYS A 197 8.08 -22.19 13.87
N GLN A 198 8.71 -22.25 12.69
CA GLN A 198 8.32 -21.41 11.55
C GLN A 198 7.03 -21.90 10.89
N GLN A 199 6.85 -23.21 10.72
CA GLN A 199 5.75 -23.73 9.90
C GLN A 199 4.46 -23.99 10.68
N ILE A 200 4.56 -24.45 11.94
CA ILE A 200 3.38 -24.90 12.70
C ILE A 200 2.27 -23.86 12.75
N TRP A 201 2.62 -22.58 12.90
CA TRP A 201 1.68 -21.45 12.92
C TRP A 201 1.86 -20.52 11.72
N ASN A 202 2.13 -21.07 10.54
CA ASN A 202 2.20 -20.34 9.27
C ASN A 202 3.07 -19.06 9.34
N TYR A 203 4.34 -19.24 9.71
CA TYR A 203 5.35 -18.19 9.81
C TYR A 203 4.98 -17.07 10.82
N ALA A 204 4.25 -17.42 11.87
CA ALA A 204 4.07 -16.55 13.03
C ALA A 204 5.41 -16.29 13.76
N TYR A 205 6.28 -17.30 13.81
CA TYR A 205 7.57 -17.24 14.48
C TYR A 205 8.74 -17.42 13.51
N ARG A 206 9.87 -16.80 13.85
CA ARG A 206 11.17 -16.96 13.19
C ARG A 206 12.17 -17.55 14.18
N TYR A 207 12.84 -18.63 13.81
CA TYR A 207 13.92 -19.19 14.63
C TYR A 207 15.12 -18.24 14.65
N THR A 208 15.52 -17.77 15.83
CA THR A 208 16.60 -16.78 16.00
C THR A 208 17.65 -17.29 16.99
N PRO A 209 18.94 -17.36 16.62
CA PRO A 209 20.01 -17.77 17.52
C PRO A 209 20.03 -16.95 18.82
N ASP A 210 20.28 -17.60 19.95
CA ASP A 210 20.26 -16.96 21.29
C ASP A 210 21.28 -15.81 21.47
N ASN A 211 22.27 -15.72 20.59
CA ASN A 211 23.25 -14.62 20.58
C ASN A 211 22.73 -13.36 19.86
N GLN A 212 21.55 -13.42 19.26
CA GLN A 212 20.87 -12.28 18.63
C GLN A 212 19.67 -11.84 19.49
N PRO A 213 19.16 -10.61 19.33
CA PRO A 213 17.95 -10.17 20.01
C PRO A 213 16.76 -11.06 19.63
N CYS A 214 16.24 -11.82 20.60
CA CYS A 214 15.14 -12.75 20.41
C CYS A 214 14.21 -12.75 21.64
N LEU A 215 12.92 -12.99 21.39
CA LEU A 215 11.88 -13.06 22.39
C LEU A 215 11.83 -14.45 23.04
N ARG A 216 11.56 -14.46 24.34
CA ARG A 216 11.43 -15.64 25.18
C ARG A 216 9.95 -15.89 25.49
N MET A 217 9.50 -17.11 25.24
CA MET A 217 8.21 -17.61 25.73
C MET A 217 8.33 -18.02 27.19
N TRP A 218 9.50 -18.51 27.61
CA TRP A 218 9.79 -18.93 28.98
C TRP A 218 10.63 -17.89 29.71
N PHE A 219 10.08 -17.28 30.77
CA PHE A 219 10.82 -16.40 31.66
C PHE A 219 10.19 -16.35 33.05
N ASP A 220 10.98 -15.86 34.01
CA ASP A 220 10.57 -15.64 35.40
C ASP A 220 10.00 -14.21 35.53
N GLY A 221 8.69 -14.10 35.75
CA GLY A 221 7.99 -12.82 35.87
C GLY A 221 8.51 -11.96 37.02
N ASP A 222 8.97 -12.58 38.12
CA ASP A 222 9.50 -11.88 39.29
C ASP A 222 10.83 -11.16 39.00
N ARG A 223 11.54 -11.58 37.95
CA ARG A 223 12.78 -10.95 37.47
C ARG A 223 12.54 -9.92 36.37
N GLY A 224 11.27 -9.66 36.06
CA GLY A 224 10.85 -8.79 34.96
C GLY A 224 10.83 -9.51 33.62
N ASN A 225 10.08 -8.93 32.68
CA ASN A 225 9.91 -9.50 31.35
C ASN A 225 11.10 -9.15 30.42
N PRO A 226 11.91 -10.12 29.98
CA PRO A 226 13.09 -9.87 29.14
C PRO A 226 12.72 -9.37 27.73
N ASN A 227 11.48 -9.62 27.30
CA ASN A 227 10.99 -9.24 25.97
C ASN A 227 10.87 -7.72 25.80
N GLU A 228 10.74 -6.97 26.90
CA GLU A 228 10.69 -5.52 26.84
C GLU A 228 11.94 -4.92 26.21
N ARG A 229 13.11 -5.45 26.56
CA ARG A 229 14.39 -4.97 26.02
C ARG A 229 14.49 -5.27 24.53
N VAL A 230 14.04 -6.44 24.11
CA VAL A 230 14.09 -6.88 22.70
C VAL A 230 13.14 -6.03 21.85
N ALA A 231 11.92 -5.78 22.34
CA ALA A 231 10.99 -4.88 21.69
C ALA A 231 11.54 -3.45 21.61
N ARG A 232 12.11 -2.90 22.70
CA ARG A 232 12.78 -1.58 22.70
C ARG A 232 13.92 -1.51 21.70
N LEU A 233 14.86 -2.46 21.71
CA LEU A 233 15.96 -2.49 20.74
C LEU A 233 15.47 -2.52 19.29
N THR A 234 14.38 -3.23 19.03
CA THR A 234 13.79 -3.31 17.69
C THR A 234 13.11 -2.00 17.33
N VAL A 235 12.30 -1.42 18.23
CA VAL A 235 11.65 -0.12 18.05
C VAL A 235 12.69 1.00 17.88
N ASP A 236 13.76 0.99 18.66
CA ASP A 236 14.89 1.93 18.57
C ASP A 236 15.68 1.73 17.28
N ALA A 237 15.79 0.51 16.74
CA ALA A 237 16.38 0.28 15.43
C ALA A 237 15.47 0.79 14.30
N LEU A 238 14.16 0.61 14.45
CA LEU A 238 13.15 1.12 13.51
C LEU A 238 13.13 2.66 13.51
N ILE A 239 13.15 3.29 14.69
CA ILE A 239 13.16 4.74 14.85
C ILE A 239 14.56 5.33 14.64
N GLY A 240 15.62 4.63 15.03
CA GLY A 240 17.01 5.02 14.76
C GLY A 240 17.31 5.00 13.27
N SER A 241 16.72 4.06 12.51
CA SER A 241 16.71 4.14 11.04
C SER A 241 15.82 5.26 10.50
N SER A 242 14.83 5.70 11.28
CA SER A 242 14.03 6.91 11.02
C SER A 242 14.72 8.24 11.37
N THR A 243 15.95 8.21 11.92
CA THR A 243 16.85 9.39 11.87
C THR A 243 17.53 9.56 10.49
N MET A 244 17.23 8.64 9.56
CA MET A 244 17.21 8.91 8.12
C MET A 244 15.79 8.73 7.57
N SER A 245 14.77 9.24 8.27
CA SER A 245 13.44 9.35 7.67
C SER A 245 13.46 10.45 6.60
N MET A 246 12.69 10.23 5.54
CA MET A 246 12.42 11.19 4.46
C MET A 246 12.08 12.62 4.94
N VAL A 247 11.68 12.79 6.20
CA VAL A 247 11.27 14.07 6.78
C VAL A 247 12.48 15.00 7.05
N ASP A 248 13.65 14.47 7.40
CA ASP A 248 14.84 15.31 7.59
C ASP A 248 15.47 15.74 6.26
N TRP A 249 15.34 14.95 5.19
CA TRP A 249 15.63 15.43 3.83
C TRP A 249 14.65 16.53 3.39
N THR A 250 13.38 16.52 3.83
CA THR A 250 12.44 17.61 3.52
C THR A 250 12.77 18.91 4.24
N LEU A 251 13.34 18.89 5.45
CA LEU A 251 13.73 20.11 6.17
C LEU A 251 15.13 20.63 5.77
N VAL A 252 16.07 19.74 5.45
CA VAL A 252 17.40 20.14 4.95
C VAL A 252 17.34 20.63 3.50
N SER A 253 16.47 20.06 2.66
CA SER A 253 16.23 20.59 1.28
C SER A 253 15.37 21.85 1.26
N ALA A 254 14.46 22.04 2.21
CA ALA A 254 13.73 23.31 2.39
C ALA A 254 14.64 24.45 2.89
N SER A 255 15.79 24.13 3.49
CA SER A 255 16.80 25.11 3.90
C SER A 255 17.75 25.51 2.77
N LEU A 256 17.80 24.73 1.67
CA LEU A 256 18.69 24.96 0.51
C LEU A 256 17.97 25.55 -0.71
N LEU A 257 16.63 25.59 -0.73
CA LEU A 257 15.85 26.32 -1.73
C LEU A 257 15.15 27.49 -1.05
N GLY A 258 15.77 28.66 -1.16
CA GLY A 258 15.34 29.90 -0.56
C GLY A 258 13.83 30.13 -0.64
N SER A 259 13.25 30.37 0.54
CA SER A 259 11.90 30.86 0.75
C SER A 259 11.71 32.21 0.04
N SER A 260 11.26 32.16 -1.22
CA SER A 260 10.51 33.29 -1.78
C SER A 260 9.10 33.24 -1.18
N GLY A 261 8.96 33.86 0.00
CA GLY A 261 7.67 34.10 0.62
C GLY A 261 6.78 34.93 -0.31
N MET A 262 5.82 34.30 -0.97
CA MET A 262 4.75 35.01 -1.68
C MET A 262 3.58 35.23 -0.71
N ASN A 263 3.60 36.38 -0.04
CA ASN A 263 2.41 36.96 0.57
C ASN A 263 1.40 37.28 -0.52
N TYR A 264 0.29 36.54 -0.60
CA TYR A 264 -0.83 36.91 -1.48
C TYR A 264 -1.92 37.61 -0.68
N LYS A 265 -1.91 38.95 -0.76
CA LYS A 265 -3.06 39.78 -0.39
C LYS A 265 -4.19 39.53 -1.39
N SER A 266 -5.39 39.24 -0.88
CA SER A 266 -6.62 39.20 -1.66
C SER A 266 -6.93 40.58 -2.24
N LYS A 267 -6.96 40.70 -3.57
CA LYS A 267 -7.69 41.79 -4.25
C LYS A 267 -8.30 41.30 -5.56
N GLY A 268 -9.59 41.58 -5.69
CA GLY A 268 -10.18 42.14 -6.90
C GLY A 268 -10.50 41.16 -8.02
N VAL A 269 -11.81 40.92 -8.18
CA VAL A 269 -12.46 40.32 -9.34
C VAL A 269 -11.95 40.94 -10.65
N ALA A 270 -11.38 40.10 -11.52
CA ALA A 270 -11.23 40.37 -12.95
C ALA A 270 -11.29 39.03 -13.72
N THR A 271 -12.26 38.94 -14.62
CA THR A 271 -12.54 37.80 -15.50
C THR A 271 -11.35 37.50 -16.42
N ARG A 272 -10.55 36.48 -16.08
CA ARG A 272 -9.57 35.81 -16.97
C ARG A 272 -10.05 34.39 -17.24
N ARG A 273 -9.79 33.88 -18.46
CA ARG A 273 -10.05 32.48 -18.87
C ARG A 273 -9.63 31.53 -17.74
N LYS A 274 -10.59 30.77 -17.20
CA LYS A 274 -10.34 29.78 -16.14
C LYS A 274 -9.28 28.79 -16.64
N GLU A 275 -8.10 28.78 -16.00
CA GLU A 275 -7.17 27.67 -16.13
C GLU A 275 -7.88 26.38 -15.72
N VAL A 276 -7.65 25.27 -16.44
CA VAL A 276 -8.36 24.03 -16.15
C VAL A 276 -7.90 23.45 -14.81
N PRO A 277 -8.79 23.28 -13.81
CA PRO A 277 -8.39 22.98 -12.44
C PRO A 277 -7.71 21.60 -12.26
N TYR A 278 -7.93 20.62 -13.15
CA TYR A 278 -7.16 19.35 -13.15
C TYR A 278 -5.64 19.52 -13.19
N LYS A 279 -5.13 20.61 -13.77
CA LYS A 279 -3.68 20.92 -13.79
C LYS A 279 -3.12 21.15 -12.39
N LYS A 280 -3.97 21.44 -11.40
CA LYS A 280 -3.60 21.53 -9.99
C LYS A 280 -3.38 20.14 -9.39
N TRP A 281 -4.19 19.16 -9.78
CA TRP A 281 -4.23 17.83 -9.16
C TRP A 281 -3.14 16.89 -9.67
N ILE A 282 -2.87 16.89 -10.97
CA ILE A 282 -1.83 16.05 -11.61
C ILE A 282 -0.82 16.89 -12.41
N GLY A 283 -0.58 18.14 -12.00
CA GLY A 283 0.20 19.11 -12.75
C GLY A 283 1.65 18.74 -13.03
N VAL A 284 2.30 18.00 -12.12
CA VAL A 284 3.69 17.55 -12.32
C VAL A 284 3.73 16.45 -13.38
N ASN A 285 2.89 15.42 -13.25
CA ASN A 285 2.69 14.36 -14.25
C ASN A 285 2.41 14.93 -15.65
N LEU A 286 1.53 15.93 -15.75
CA LEU A 286 1.20 16.59 -17.02
C LEU A 286 2.33 17.46 -17.60
N LYS A 287 3.33 17.84 -16.81
CA LYS A 287 4.53 18.54 -17.29
C LYS A 287 5.63 17.55 -17.66
N VAL A 288 5.75 16.44 -16.95
CA VAL A 288 6.76 15.40 -17.15
C VAL A 288 6.43 14.54 -18.37
N ASN A 289 5.19 14.04 -18.48
CA ASN A 289 4.80 13.12 -19.55
C ASN A 289 4.96 13.67 -20.98
N PRO A 290 4.80 14.99 -21.26
CA PRO A 290 5.09 15.49 -22.59
C PRO A 290 6.57 15.36 -22.99
N PHE A 291 7.52 15.37 -22.05
CA PHE A 291 8.94 15.17 -22.35
C PHE A 291 9.24 13.76 -22.88
N THR A 292 8.39 12.79 -22.59
CA THR A 292 8.51 11.44 -23.15
C THR A 292 7.95 11.35 -24.58
N GLY A 293 7.37 12.42 -25.14
CA GLY A 293 6.73 12.33 -26.45
C GLY A 293 5.43 11.51 -26.47
N MET A 294 5.05 10.85 -25.37
CA MET A 294 3.92 9.91 -25.33
C MET A 294 2.62 10.53 -24.81
N TRP A 295 2.66 11.75 -24.27
CA TRP A 295 1.48 12.44 -23.74
C TRP A 295 1.16 13.72 -24.50
N PRO A 296 -0.10 13.91 -24.92
CA PRO A 296 -0.43 15.08 -25.71
C PRO A 296 -0.42 16.37 -24.92
N ARG A 297 0.26 17.36 -25.48
CA ARG A 297 0.04 18.76 -25.13
C ARG A 297 -1.25 19.23 -25.82
N HIS A 298 -2.10 19.97 -25.10
CA HIS A 298 -3.38 20.48 -25.62
C HIS A 298 -3.23 21.31 -26.92
N ASP A 299 -2.05 21.93 -27.12
CA ASP A 299 -1.62 22.60 -28.36
C ASP A 299 -0.44 21.87 -29.01
N SER A 300 -0.57 20.56 -29.25
CA SER A 300 0.51 19.77 -29.86
C SER A 300 0.76 20.23 -31.31
N SER A 301 1.85 20.96 -31.55
CA SER A 301 2.31 21.34 -32.88
C SER A 301 2.71 20.11 -33.71
N LYS A 302 2.79 20.26 -35.05
CA LYS A 302 3.36 19.23 -35.94
C LYS A 302 4.78 18.83 -35.52
N LEU A 303 5.53 19.76 -34.92
CA LEU A 303 6.87 19.54 -34.38
C LEU A 303 6.89 18.51 -33.23
N TYR A 304 5.87 18.52 -32.36
CA TYR A 304 5.77 17.56 -31.26
C TYR A 304 5.56 16.12 -31.78
N HIS A 305 4.70 15.97 -32.79
CA HIS A 305 4.48 14.65 -33.41
C HIS A 305 5.73 14.14 -34.13
N LEU A 306 6.49 15.03 -34.79
CA LEU A 306 7.77 14.70 -35.40
C LEU A 306 8.79 14.25 -34.33
N TYR A 307 8.84 14.95 -33.19
CA TYR A 307 9.67 14.57 -32.05
C TYR A 307 9.29 13.18 -31.51
N THR A 308 8.01 12.92 -31.25
CA THR A 308 7.54 11.60 -30.81
C THR A 308 7.91 10.49 -31.79
N ALA A 309 7.70 10.72 -33.09
CA ALA A 309 8.05 9.76 -34.13
C ALA A 309 9.57 9.49 -34.17
N LEU A 310 10.39 10.53 -34.01
CA LEU A 310 11.83 10.42 -33.94
C LEU A 310 12.28 9.60 -32.72
N VAL A 311 11.73 9.87 -31.53
CA VAL A 311 12.06 9.12 -30.30
C VAL A 311 11.72 7.64 -30.49
N ILE A 312 10.52 7.31 -30.98
CA ILE A 312 10.12 5.93 -31.23
C ILE A 312 11.05 5.27 -32.26
N LEU A 313 11.38 5.96 -33.35
CA LEU A 313 12.30 5.45 -34.37
C LEU A 313 13.68 5.12 -33.80
N LEU A 314 14.26 6.02 -33.00
CA LEU A 314 15.55 5.81 -32.36
C LEU A 314 15.52 4.62 -31.40
N MET A 315 14.42 4.44 -30.66
CA MET A 315 14.22 3.27 -29.78
C MET A 315 14.15 1.96 -30.56
N GLN A 316 13.48 1.94 -31.72
CA GLN A 316 13.41 0.75 -32.58
C GLN A 316 14.78 0.40 -33.20
N VAL A 317 15.56 1.40 -33.60
CA VAL A 317 16.93 1.19 -34.10
C VAL A 317 17.80 0.56 -33.01
N HIS A 318 17.71 1.04 -31.77
CA HIS A 318 18.42 0.44 -30.65
C HIS A 318 17.98 -0.99 -30.39
N LEU A 319 16.67 -1.26 -30.29
CA LEU A 319 16.13 -2.61 -30.10
C LEU A 319 16.61 -3.58 -31.20
N GLY A 320 16.61 -3.15 -32.46
CA GLY A 320 17.12 -3.95 -33.57
C GLY A 320 18.61 -4.28 -33.42
N ARG A 321 19.43 -3.34 -32.94
CA ARG A 321 20.85 -3.58 -32.63
C ARG A 321 21.01 -4.56 -31.46
N THR A 322 20.25 -4.40 -30.38
CA THR A 322 20.27 -5.29 -29.21
C THR A 322 19.90 -6.72 -29.57
N VAL A 323 18.84 -6.91 -30.37
CA VAL A 323 18.40 -8.24 -30.85
C VAL A 323 19.46 -8.86 -31.76
N ALA A 324 20.08 -8.08 -32.64
CA ALA A 324 21.16 -8.58 -33.49
C ALA A 324 22.38 -9.05 -32.66
N ARG A 325 22.75 -8.32 -31.59
CA ARG A 325 23.81 -8.74 -30.66
C ARG A 325 23.43 -10.01 -29.91
N LEU A 326 22.18 -10.13 -29.47
CA LEU A 326 21.67 -11.31 -28.75
C LEU A 326 21.88 -12.61 -29.54
N THR A 327 21.79 -12.57 -30.88
CA THR A 327 22.02 -13.78 -31.73
C THR A 327 23.46 -14.29 -31.74
N ARG A 328 24.42 -13.47 -31.27
CA ARG A 328 25.86 -13.78 -31.27
C ARG A 328 26.48 -13.69 -29.87
N ALA A 329 25.65 -13.42 -28.86
CA ALA A 329 26.06 -13.17 -27.49
C ALA A 329 26.48 -14.47 -26.78
N ASP A 330 27.45 -14.37 -25.88
CA ASP A 330 27.75 -15.44 -24.93
C ASP A 330 26.68 -15.50 -23.82
N MET A 331 26.78 -16.45 -22.89
CA MET A 331 25.77 -16.61 -21.82
C MET A 331 25.63 -15.34 -20.95
N LYS A 332 26.73 -14.68 -20.58
CA LYS A 332 26.71 -13.49 -19.70
C LYS A 332 26.07 -12.29 -20.42
N GLU A 333 26.47 -12.05 -21.65
CA GLU A 333 25.93 -10.99 -22.50
C GLU A 333 24.46 -11.28 -22.83
N THR A 334 24.08 -12.55 -23.04
CA THR A 334 22.69 -12.96 -23.29
C THR A 334 21.76 -12.54 -22.15
N PHE A 335 22.11 -12.77 -20.89
CA PHE A 335 21.28 -12.35 -19.75
C PHE A 335 21.12 -10.83 -19.66
N ASN A 336 22.22 -10.08 -19.83
CA ASN A 336 22.22 -8.61 -19.83
C ASN A 336 21.36 -8.03 -20.97
N LEU A 337 21.52 -8.56 -22.19
CA LEU A 337 20.74 -8.13 -23.35
C LEU A 337 19.28 -8.55 -23.25
N THR A 338 18.97 -9.70 -22.66
CA THR A 338 17.59 -10.17 -22.44
C THR A 338 16.82 -9.21 -21.53
N PHE A 339 17.44 -8.75 -20.43
CA PHE A 339 16.85 -7.73 -19.56
C PHE A 339 16.52 -6.44 -20.33
N ILE A 340 17.43 -5.97 -21.18
CA ILE A 340 17.23 -4.77 -22.00
C ILE A 340 16.08 -4.96 -23.00
N VAL A 341 16.01 -6.12 -23.66
CA VAL A 341 14.94 -6.45 -24.61
C VAL A 341 13.57 -6.47 -23.91
N ILE A 342 13.50 -7.05 -22.70
CA ILE A 342 12.30 -7.04 -21.85
C ILE A 342 11.87 -5.60 -21.54
N LEU A 343 12.78 -4.74 -21.08
CA LEU A 343 12.47 -3.33 -20.79
C LEU A 343 11.94 -2.57 -22.01
N HIS A 344 12.49 -2.83 -23.20
CA HIS A 344 12.00 -2.22 -24.44
C HIS A 344 10.60 -2.74 -24.81
N ALA A 345 10.33 -4.04 -24.62
CA ALA A 345 9.01 -4.60 -24.86
C ALA A 345 7.94 -3.99 -23.93
N VAL A 346 8.27 -3.78 -22.65
CA VAL A 346 7.41 -3.05 -21.69
C VAL A 346 7.12 -1.65 -22.20
N PHE A 347 8.18 -0.91 -22.58
CA PHE A 347 8.06 0.45 -23.07
C PHE A 347 7.15 0.54 -24.29
N LEU A 348 7.35 -0.31 -25.29
CA LEU A 348 6.53 -0.29 -26.50
C LEU A 348 5.07 -0.61 -26.21
N THR A 349 4.82 -1.52 -25.27
CA THR A 349 3.48 -1.86 -24.81
C THR A 349 2.81 -0.66 -24.14
N LYS A 350 3.49 -0.02 -23.17
CA LYS A 350 2.97 1.17 -22.45
C LYS A 350 2.76 2.33 -23.43
N ALA A 351 3.72 2.59 -24.30
CA ALA A 351 3.65 3.62 -25.34
C ALA A 351 2.48 3.41 -26.29
N LEU A 352 2.32 2.19 -26.82
CA LEU A 352 1.21 1.85 -27.68
C LEU A 352 -0.13 2.02 -26.95
N SER A 353 -0.23 1.55 -25.71
CA SER A 353 -1.45 1.66 -24.92
C SER A 353 -1.83 3.12 -24.64
N MET A 354 -0.86 3.97 -24.27
CA MET A 354 -1.08 5.40 -24.07
C MET A 354 -1.52 6.10 -25.35
N LEU A 355 -0.92 5.77 -26.49
CA LEU A 355 -1.27 6.35 -27.79
C LEU A 355 -2.68 5.95 -28.23
N LEU A 356 -3.03 4.67 -28.09
CA LEU A 356 -4.35 4.14 -28.44
C LEU A 356 -5.45 4.71 -27.52
N ASN A 357 -5.16 4.82 -26.22
CA ASN A 357 -6.12 5.30 -25.23
C ASN A 357 -6.06 6.81 -24.96
N ARG A 358 -5.25 7.56 -25.70
CA ARG A 358 -4.96 8.99 -25.48
C ARG A 358 -6.20 9.85 -25.21
N LYS A 359 -7.22 9.76 -26.08
CA LYS A 359 -8.46 10.56 -25.96
C LYS A 359 -9.28 10.15 -24.73
N ARG A 360 -9.21 8.89 -24.35
CA ARG A 360 -9.90 8.35 -23.18
C ARG A 360 -9.20 8.80 -21.90
N LEU A 361 -7.87 8.70 -21.84
CA LEU A 361 -7.04 9.18 -20.74
C LEU A 361 -7.22 10.68 -20.48
N LEU A 362 -7.28 11.51 -21.53
CA LEU A 362 -7.55 12.94 -21.38
C LEU A 362 -8.93 13.22 -20.77
N ARG A 363 -9.98 12.51 -21.23
CA ARG A 363 -11.32 12.64 -20.64
C ARG A 363 -11.36 12.18 -19.18
N LEU A 364 -10.64 11.12 -18.84
CA LEU A 364 -10.52 10.66 -17.45
C LEU A 364 -9.87 11.73 -16.55
N VAL A 365 -8.86 12.42 -17.04
CA VAL A 365 -8.24 13.54 -16.30
C VAL A 365 -9.23 14.71 -16.09
N GLU A 366 -10.16 14.93 -17.02
CA GLU A 366 -11.22 15.93 -16.87
C GLU A 366 -12.29 15.47 -15.88
N GLU A 367 -12.75 14.22 -15.95
CA GLU A 367 -13.72 13.60 -15.03
C GLU A 367 -13.24 13.66 -13.56
N LEU A 368 -11.93 13.55 -13.32
CA LEU A 368 -11.30 13.71 -12.01
C LEU A 368 -11.64 15.04 -11.32
N ASP A 369 -11.69 16.12 -12.09
CA ASP A 369 -11.93 17.47 -11.60
C ASP A 369 -13.42 17.72 -11.36
N GLU A 370 -14.28 17.21 -12.26
CA GLU A 370 -15.73 17.29 -12.11
C GLU A 370 -16.18 16.65 -10.80
N ILE A 371 -15.62 15.49 -10.42
CA ILE A 371 -15.95 14.81 -9.16
C ILE A 371 -15.51 15.64 -7.95
N TYR A 372 -14.34 16.27 -7.99
CA TYR A 372 -13.89 17.15 -6.91
C TYR A 372 -14.71 18.43 -6.82
N GLU A 373 -15.18 18.99 -7.95
CA GLU A 373 -16.10 20.14 -7.95
C GLU A 373 -17.46 19.76 -7.35
N LEU A 374 -17.96 18.55 -7.63
CA LEU A 374 -19.17 18.02 -6.98
C LEU A 374 -18.96 17.84 -5.47
N LEU A 375 -17.80 17.34 -5.04
CA LEU A 375 -17.45 17.22 -3.62
C LEU A 375 -17.30 18.57 -2.93
N ASP A 376 -16.70 19.58 -3.58
CA ASP A 376 -16.50 20.93 -3.02
C ASP A 376 -17.83 21.63 -2.75
N LYS A 377 -18.87 21.36 -3.56
CA LYS A 377 -20.24 21.83 -3.33
C LYS A 377 -20.89 21.21 -2.10
N VAL A 378 -20.44 20.04 -1.66
CA VAL A 378 -20.95 19.33 -0.49
C VAL A 378 -20.12 19.65 0.77
N GLN A 379 -18.82 19.91 0.62
CA GLN A 379 -17.89 20.17 1.72
C GLN A 379 -16.60 20.88 1.26
N HIS A 380 -16.07 21.82 2.05
CA HIS A 380 -14.81 22.52 1.74
C HIS A 380 -13.60 21.56 1.61
N SER A 381 -12.94 21.56 0.44
CA SER A 381 -12.04 20.49 -0.04
C SER A 381 -10.56 20.54 0.41
N GLU A 382 -10.28 20.57 1.72
CA GLU A 382 -8.91 20.44 2.25
C GLU A 382 -8.23 19.12 1.79
N ILE A 383 -9.01 18.03 1.76
CA ILE A 383 -8.55 16.67 1.36
C ILE A 383 -7.98 16.66 -0.05
N ALA A 384 -8.64 17.33 -1.00
CA ALA A 384 -8.19 17.38 -2.38
C ALA A 384 -6.77 17.98 -2.45
N THR A 385 -6.51 19.06 -1.71
CA THR A 385 -5.19 19.72 -1.69
C THR A 385 -4.10 18.88 -1.02
N ARG A 386 -4.45 18.15 0.05
CA ARG A 386 -3.58 17.17 0.70
C ARG A 386 -3.23 16.02 -0.24
N THR A 387 -4.22 15.42 -0.90
CA THR A 387 -4.03 14.33 -1.87
C THR A 387 -3.19 14.77 -3.06
N ALA A 388 -3.42 15.98 -3.58
CA ALA A 388 -2.58 16.59 -4.61
C ALA A 388 -1.12 16.73 -4.18
N SER A 389 -0.90 17.18 -2.94
CA SER A 389 0.45 17.40 -2.41
C SER A 389 1.19 16.08 -2.23
N LYS A 390 0.51 15.06 -1.70
CA LYS A 390 1.03 13.69 -1.62
C LYS A 390 1.40 13.15 -3.00
N ALA A 391 0.49 13.25 -3.98
CA ALA A 391 0.74 12.80 -5.35
C ALA A 391 1.98 13.47 -5.95
N ARG A 392 2.14 14.79 -5.78
CA ARG A 392 3.30 15.53 -6.27
C ARG A 392 4.61 15.06 -5.63
N VAL A 393 4.63 14.85 -4.31
CA VAL A 393 5.83 14.40 -3.60
C VAL A 393 6.22 12.99 -4.06
N ILE A 394 5.25 12.08 -4.14
CA ILE A 394 5.48 10.70 -4.63
C ILE A 394 6.03 10.73 -6.05
N THR A 395 5.43 11.51 -6.95
CA THR A 395 5.90 11.70 -8.33
C THR A 395 7.35 12.20 -8.38
N ILE A 396 7.68 13.26 -7.64
CA ILE A 396 9.04 13.83 -7.65
C ILE A 396 10.05 12.81 -7.12
N CYS A 397 9.73 12.13 -6.02
CA CYS A 397 10.61 11.13 -5.41
C CYS A 397 10.78 9.91 -6.32
N PHE A 398 9.70 9.37 -6.89
CA PHE A 398 9.75 8.16 -7.71
C PHE A 398 10.45 8.40 -9.04
N VAL A 399 10.10 9.49 -9.74
CA VAL A 399 10.79 9.89 -10.97
C VAL A 399 12.26 10.21 -10.68
N GLY A 400 12.56 10.91 -9.57
CA GLY A 400 13.93 11.19 -9.13
C GLY A 400 14.74 9.92 -8.89
N MET A 401 14.19 8.97 -8.13
CA MET A 401 14.82 7.67 -7.88
C MET A 401 15.04 6.87 -9.17
N GLY A 402 14.06 6.89 -10.08
CA GLY A 402 14.17 6.25 -11.39
C GLY A 402 15.28 6.87 -12.25
N THR A 403 15.37 8.21 -12.30
CA THR A 403 16.44 8.90 -13.03
C THR A 403 17.81 8.60 -12.45
N LEU A 404 17.95 8.61 -11.13
CA LEU A 404 19.19 8.25 -10.45
C LEU A 404 19.60 6.82 -10.76
N THR A 405 18.65 5.88 -10.72
CA THR A 405 18.87 4.47 -11.06
C THR A 405 19.36 4.30 -12.48
N CYS A 406 18.77 5.01 -13.45
CA CYS A 406 19.19 4.96 -14.85
C CYS A 406 20.57 5.57 -15.09
N ILE A 407 20.89 6.68 -14.41
CA ILE A 407 22.21 7.32 -14.46
C ILE A 407 23.27 6.36 -13.91
N LEU A 408 23.02 5.75 -12.75
CA LEU A 408 23.91 4.78 -12.13
C LEU A 408 24.11 3.56 -13.03
N TRP A 409 23.04 3.06 -13.66
CA TRP A 409 23.13 1.98 -14.65
C TRP A 409 24.01 2.36 -15.85
N SER A 410 23.87 3.58 -16.35
CA SER A 410 24.65 4.07 -17.50
C SER A 410 26.12 4.29 -17.16
N LEU A 411 26.43 4.73 -15.93
CA LEU A 411 27.80 4.98 -15.47
C LEU A 411 28.55 3.69 -15.11
N ILE A 412 27.83 2.64 -14.70
CA ILE A 412 28.39 1.37 -14.19
C ILE A 412 28.33 0.26 -15.25
N SER A 413 27.74 0.49 -16.42
CA SER A 413 27.60 -0.57 -17.42
C SER A 413 28.96 -0.99 -18.03
N GLU A 414 29.39 -2.21 -17.72
CA GLU A 414 30.49 -2.92 -18.39
C GLU A 414 30.21 -3.20 -19.88
N THR A 415 28.98 -2.94 -20.37
CA THR A 415 28.57 -3.20 -21.77
C THR A 415 29.10 -2.17 -22.77
N HIS A 416 29.80 -1.13 -22.31
CA HIS A 416 30.68 -0.39 -23.20
C HIS A 416 31.89 -1.28 -23.42
N GLU A 417 31.81 -2.19 -24.38
CA GLU A 417 33.04 -2.73 -24.94
C GLU A 417 33.94 -1.53 -25.25
N PRO A 418 35.14 -1.42 -24.65
CA PRO A 418 36.12 -0.54 -25.22
C PRO A 418 36.22 -0.95 -26.69
N PHE A 419 36.20 0.03 -27.60
CA PHE A 419 36.52 -0.26 -28.98
C PHE A 419 37.78 -1.12 -28.95
N PRO A 420 37.82 -2.27 -29.65
CA PRO A 420 39.03 -3.07 -29.71
C PRO A 420 40.16 -2.13 -30.12
N ASP A 421 41.30 -2.25 -29.44
CA ASP A 421 42.42 -1.34 -29.61
C ASP A 421 42.70 -1.20 -31.10
N LEU A 422 42.53 0.01 -31.64
CA LEU A 422 42.57 0.28 -33.08
C LEU A 422 43.99 0.08 -33.67
N ASP A 423 44.93 -0.40 -32.86
CA ASP A 423 46.25 -0.88 -33.25
C ASP A 423 46.18 -2.20 -34.04
N ASP A 424 45.05 -2.92 -34.02
CA ASP A 424 44.83 -4.14 -34.80
C ASP A 424 44.41 -3.85 -36.27
N VAL A 425 45.32 -4.14 -37.21
CA VAL A 425 45.20 -3.89 -38.66
C VAL A 425 43.97 -4.55 -39.31
N ASN A 426 43.45 -5.64 -38.72
CA ASN A 426 42.26 -6.34 -39.23
C ASN A 426 40.96 -5.54 -39.04
N ILE A 427 40.88 -4.70 -38.00
CA ILE A 427 39.67 -3.96 -37.64
C ILE A 427 39.52 -2.73 -38.54
N THR A 428 40.62 -2.03 -38.83
CA THR A 428 40.66 -0.96 -39.85
C THR A 428 40.18 -1.45 -41.22
N GLN A 429 40.39 -2.74 -41.54
CA GLN A 429 39.96 -3.36 -42.79
C GLN A 429 38.45 -3.71 -42.84
N GLU A 430 37.81 -3.99 -41.70
CA GLU A 430 36.34 -4.16 -41.63
C GLU A 430 35.59 -2.83 -41.66
N TYR A 431 36.10 -1.82 -40.96
CA TYR A 431 35.48 -0.49 -40.95
C TYR A 431 35.66 0.28 -42.26
N SER A 432 36.80 0.12 -42.95
CA SER A 432 36.98 0.66 -44.31
C SER A 432 36.01 0.04 -45.33
N LYS A 433 35.64 -1.24 -45.16
CA LYS A 433 34.57 -1.88 -45.94
C LYS A 433 33.18 -1.34 -45.62
N LEU A 434 32.91 -0.93 -44.39
CA LEU A 434 31.62 -0.35 -43.97
C LEU A 434 31.46 1.12 -44.45
N LEU A 435 32.57 1.86 -44.53
CA LEU A 435 32.57 3.30 -44.81
C LEU A 435 32.84 3.70 -46.27
N TRP A 436 33.13 2.76 -47.19
CA TRP A 436 33.24 2.83 -48.69
C TRP A 436 33.88 4.06 -49.37
N VAL A 437 34.28 5.11 -48.66
CA VAL A 437 34.58 6.46 -49.18
C VAL A 437 35.89 7.01 -48.62
N LEU A 438 36.44 6.47 -47.54
CA LEU A 438 37.60 7.04 -46.84
C LEU A 438 38.84 6.15 -46.99
N LYS A 439 39.90 6.71 -47.60
CA LYS A 439 41.21 6.09 -47.88
C LYS A 439 42.30 6.45 -46.87
N ASP A 440 42.00 7.27 -45.87
CA ASP A 440 42.96 7.81 -44.90
C ASP A 440 42.78 7.13 -43.53
N ASP A 441 43.77 6.31 -43.14
CA ASP A 441 43.75 5.49 -41.93
C ASP A 441 43.71 6.34 -40.63
N GLN A 442 44.30 7.53 -40.64
CA GLN A 442 44.26 8.48 -39.50
C GLN A 442 42.89 9.15 -39.36
N LEU A 443 42.23 9.40 -40.50
CA LEU A 443 40.87 9.92 -40.54
C LEU A 443 39.86 8.84 -40.13
N VAL A 444 40.05 7.58 -40.56
CA VAL A 444 39.26 6.42 -40.13
C VAL A 444 39.42 6.16 -38.63
N TYR A 445 40.63 6.29 -38.08
CA TYR A 445 40.89 6.20 -36.64
C TYR A 445 40.19 7.32 -35.84
N ARG A 446 40.33 8.58 -36.28
CA ARG A 446 39.66 9.72 -35.62
C ARG A 446 38.14 9.65 -35.72
N LEU A 447 37.61 9.33 -36.91
CA LEU A 447 36.17 9.11 -37.11
C LEU A 447 35.68 7.92 -36.28
N GLY A 448 36.43 6.82 -36.19
CA GLY A 448 36.09 5.68 -35.35
C GLY A 448 35.93 6.05 -33.88
N LYS A 449 36.87 6.84 -33.33
CA LYS A 449 36.79 7.34 -31.94
C LYS A 449 35.60 8.28 -31.72
N THR A 450 35.34 9.18 -32.66
CA THR A 450 34.17 10.08 -32.60
C THR A 450 32.85 9.31 -32.74
N ILE A 451 32.78 8.33 -33.64
CA ILE A 451 31.62 7.46 -33.85
C ILE A 451 31.36 6.62 -32.59
N ASN A 452 32.41 6.10 -31.94
CA ASN A 452 32.25 5.38 -30.68
C ASN A 452 31.71 6.28 -29.57
N PHE A 453 32.28 7.46 -29.39
CA PHE A 453 31.79 8.43 -28.40
C PHE A 453 30.31 8.79 -28.63
N VAL A 454 29.92 9.02 -29.89
CA VAL A 454 28.52 9.29 -30.26
C VAL A 454 27.62 8.07 -29.99
N ASN A 455 28.09 6.85 -30.27
CA ASN A 455 27.36 5.62 -29.97
C ASN A 455 27.16 5.44 -28.46
N VAL A 456 28.19 5.66 -27.64
CA VAL A 456 28.09 5.60 -26.17
C VAL A 456 27.06 6.60 -25.65
N LEU A 457 27.11 7.85 -26.13
CA LEU A 457 26.12 8.86 -25.76
C LEU A 457 24.70 8.48 -26.20
N PHE A 458 24.56 7.89 -27.39
CA PHE A 458 23.28 7.40 -27.90
C PHE A 458 22.72 6.27 -27.02
N GLU A 459 23.53 5.28 -26.66
CA GLU A 459 23.16 4.17 -25.79
C GLU A 459 22.75 4.68 -24.39
N CYS A 460 23.55 5.54 -23.77
CA CYS A 460 23.22 6.18 -22.48
C CYS A 460 21.90 6.95 -22.53
N TRP A 461 21.67 7.69 -23.62
CA TRP A 461 20.41 8.40 -23.85
C TRP A 461 19.24 7.42 -23.99
N VAL A 462 19.39 6.35 -24.76
CA VAL A 462 18.34 5.33 -24.94
C VAL A 462 18.00 4.66 -23.60
N TYR A 463 18.99 4.16 -22.85
CA TYR A 463 18.74 3.51 -21.56
C TYR A 463 18.06 4.44 -20.57
N SER A 464 18.55 5.67 -20.46
CA SER A 464 17.96 6.68 -19.58
C SER A 464 16.53 7.02 -19.97
N MET A 465 16.27 7.14 -21.27
CA MET A 465 14.96 7.50 -21.78
C MET A 465 13.97 6.32 -21.65
N VAL A 466 14.34 5.08 -21.97
CA VAL A 466 13.48 3.90 -21.78
C VAL A 466 13.05 3.75 -20.32
N GLY A 467 14.01 3.84 -19.38
CA GLY A 467 13.70 3.77 -17.95
C GLY A 467 12.82 4.92 -17.49
N PHE A 468 13.17 6.16 -17.86
CA PHE A 468 12.38 7.34 -17.51
C PHE A 468 10.93 7.23 -18.02
N MET A 469 10.73 6.78 -19.26
CA MET A 469 9.42 6.68 -19.88
C MET A 469 8.52 5.62 -19.24
N ASN A 470 9.07 4.45 -18.93
CA ASN A 470 8.35 3.39 -18.22
C ASN A 470 7.81 3.93 -16.88
N ASN A 471 8.68 4.61 -16.14
CA ASN A 471 8.36 5.14 -14.81
C ASN A 471 7.30 6.25 -14.86
N CYS A 472 7.32 7.12 -15.87
CA CYS A 472 6.36 8.21 -16.02
C CYS A 472 4.92 7.71 -16.21
N PHE A 473 4.74 6.59 -16.91
CA PHE A 473 3.42 5.99 -17.06
C PHE A 473 2.89 5.49 -15.73
N ASP A 474 3.68 4.71 -15.00
CA ASP A 474 3.28 4.14 -13.72
C ASP A 474 2.98 5.23 -12.69
N ASP A 475 3.81 6.27 -12.65
CA ASP A 475 3.61 7.46 -11.80
C ASP A 475 2.28 8.17 -12.08
N THR A 476 1.90 8.26 -13.36
CA THR A 476 0.60 8.83 -13.74
C THR A 476 -0.54 7.97 -13.20
N VAL A 477 -0.41 6.66 -13.27
CA VAL A 477 -1.43 5.76 -12.73
C VAL A 477 -1.48 5.82 -11.21
N TYR A 478 -0.34 5.87 -10.52
CA TYR A 478 -0.28 6.07 -9.06
C TYR A 478 -1.00 7.33 -8.64
N ALA A 479 -0.73 8.45 -9.32
CA ALA A 479 -1.38 9.71 -9.04
C ALA A 479 -2.91 9.61 -9.21
N VAL A 480 -3.37 8.94 -10.27
CA VAL A 480 -4.80 8.73 -10.52
C VAL A 480 -5.44 7.85 -9.44
N LEU A 481 -4.84 6.71 -9.08
CA LEU A 481 -5.34 5.82 -8.02
C LEU A 481 -5.39 6.52 -6.66
N LEU A 482 -4.38 7.34 -6.35
CA LEU A 482 -4.32 8.15 -5.14
C LEU A 482 -5.42 9.23 -5.11
N HIS A 483 -5.79 9.79 -6.26
CA HIS A 483 -6.93 10.71 -6.34
C HIS A 483 -8.27 9.99 -6.19
N VAL A 484 -8.43 8.79 -6.74
CA VAL A 484 -9.63 7.96 -6.50
C VAL A 484 -9.81 7.67 -5.01
N SER A 485 -8.75 7.26 -4.31
CA SER A 485 -8.83 7.02 -2.86
C SER A 485 -9.14 8.29 -2.08
N GLY A 486 -8.56 9.43 -2.48
CA GLY A 486 -8.89 10.74 -1.91
C GLY A 486 -10.34 11.18 -2.14
N GLN A 487 -10.94 10.85 -3.29
CA GLN A 487 -12.36 11.11 -3.58
C GLN A 487 -13.27 10.26 -2.70
N LEU A 488 -12.92 8.99 -2.45
CA LEU A 488 -13.64 8.11 -1.53
C LEU A 488 -13.55 8.59 -0.07
N GLU A 489 -12.36 9.03 0.37
CA GLU A 489 -12.16 9.64 1.70
C GLU A 489 -13.04 10.89 1.87
N ALA A 490 -13.08 11.76 0.86
CA ALA A 490 -13.92 12.96 0.88
C ALA A 490 -15.42 12.62 0.89
N LEU A 491 -15.85 11.63 0.11
CA LEU A 491 -17.23 11.13 0.11
C LEU A 491 -17.64 10.60 1.48
N ILE A 492 -16.77 9.84 2.16
CA ILE A 492 -17.05 9.31 3.51
C ILE A 492 -17.27 10.44 4.51
N ILE A 493 -16.47 11.49 4.44
CA ILE A 493 -16.62 12.63 5.35
C ILE A 493 -17.90 13.41 5.03
N ALA A 494 -18.24 13.56 3.75
CA ALA A 494 -19.51 14.14 3.33
C ALA A 494 -20.71 13.33 3.87
N LEU A 495 -20.66 12.00 3.77
CA LEU A 495 -21.68 11.07 4.30
C LEU A 495 -21.84 11.19 5.83
N LYS A 496 -20.73 11.25 6.58
CA LYS A 496 -20.75 11.43 8.05
C LYS A 496 -21.34 12.76 8.50
N ASN A 497 -21.31 13.77 7.63
CA ASN A 497 -21.87 15.08 7.92
C ASN A 497 -23.34 15.18 7.53
N VAL A 498 -23.94 14.18 6.86
CA VAL A 498 -25.34 14.21 6.42
C VAL A 498 -26.31 14.46 7.58
N SER A 499 -26.07 13.91 8.78
CA SER A 499 -26.94 14.10 9.97
C SER A 499 -26.62 15.35 10.83
N ARG A 500 -25.47 16.00 10.66
CA ARG A 500 -24.92 16.95 11.67
C ARG A 500 -25.50 18.38 11.69
N VAL A 501 -26.50 18.74 10.89
CA VAL A 501 -26.99 20.15 10.79
C VAL A 501 -28.13 20.47 11.78
N VAL A 502 -28.53 19.55 12.66
CA VAL A 502 -29.81 19.66 13.39
C VAL A 502 -29.78 20.43 14.74
N ILE A 503 -28.68 21.03 15.22
CA ILE A 503 -28.71 21.65 16.58
C ILE A 503 -28.13 23.07 16.65
N GLU A 504 -28.85 24.06 16.11
CA GLU A 504 -28.84 25.43 16.68
C GLU A 504 -30.23 26.08 16.51
N GLY A 505 -31.20 25.68 17.34
CA GLY A 505 -32.52 26.30 17.35
C GLY A 505 -33.46 25.81 18.46
N GLY A 506 -33.20 26.16 19.72
CA GLY A 506 -34.17 25.95 20.81
C GLY A 506 -33.63 25.90 22.25
N ALA A 507 -33.62 27.06 22.91
CA ALA A 507 -33.73 27.36 24.34
C ALA A 507 -32.90 26.61 25.44
N ASP A 508 -32.18 27.46 26.21
CA ASP A 508 -31.83 27.38 27.65
C ASP A 508 -30.58 26.62 28.20
N SER A 509 -29.47 27.39 28.22
CA SER A 509 -28.66 27.75 29.40
C SER A 509 -27.90 26.69 30.23
N LYS A 510 -26.55 26.80 30.11
CA LYS A 510 -25.45 26.62 31.10
C LYS A 510 -24.84 25.22 31.31
N ARG A 511 -23.64 25.00 30.73
CA ARG A 511 -22.31 25.00 31.41
C ARG A 511 -21.31 23.98 30.81
N SER A 512 -20.29 24.49 30.08
CA SER A 512 -18.90 23.97 29.92
C SER A 512 -18.71 22.61 29.19
N LYS A 513 -17.79 22.36 28.24
CA LYS A 513 -16.40 22.84 28.02
C LYS A 513 -16.06 22.87 26.51
N LYS A 514 -15.12 23.76 26.16
CA LYS A 514 -14.53 23.97 24.81
C LYS A 514 -13.87 22.70 24.24
N SER A 515 -14.12 22.42 22.95
CA SER A 515 -13.33 21.53 22.07
C SER A 515 -12.68 22.39 20.96
N PRO A 516 -11.43 22.09 20.51
CA PRO A 516 -10.66 23.02 19.70
C PRO A 516 -10.72 22.68 18.20
N TYR A 517 -11.85 22.87 17.53
CA TYR A 517 -11.90 23.03 16.06
C TYR A 517 -13.07 23.95 15.72
N GLY A 518 -12.79 25.24 15.57
CA GLY A 518 -13.76 26.25 15.20
C GLY A 518 -13.69 26.56 13.71
N SER A 519 -14.78 26.34 13.01
CA SER A 519 -15.14 27.04 11.76
C SER A 519 -16.66 27.07 11.71
N GLN A 520 -17.21 28.26 11.94
CA GLN A 520 -18.64 28.55 12.00
C GLN A 520 -19.23 28.45 10.58
N LEU A 521 -20.24 27.60 10.41
CA LEU A 521 -20.99 27.41 9.15
C LEU A 521 -21.94 28.61 8.98
N VAL A 522 -21.81 29.38 7.90
CA VAL A 522 -22.75 30.48 7.58
C VAL A 522 -23.77 29.98 6.55
N LEU A 523 -25.04 29.95 6.96
CA LEU A 523 -26.21 29.41 6.29
C LEU A 523 -26.77 30.34 5.17
N GLY A 524 -25.89 30.94 4.35
CA GLY A 524 -26.25 31.99 3.39
C GLY A 524 -26.52 31.56 1.96
N ASP A 525 -25.93 30.45 1.48
CA ASP A 525 -25.80 30.22 0.03
C ASP A 525 -26.70 29.10 -0.55
N PHE A 526 -27.49 28.39 0.27
CA PHE A 526 -28.33 27.29 -0.21
C PHE A 526 -29.72 27.72 -0.75
N ALA A 527 -30.15 28.98 -0.52
CA ALA A 527 -31.45 29.48 -0.98
C ALA A 527 -31.43 30.18 -2.36
N GLY A 528 -30.28 30.24 -3.03
CA GLY A 528 -30.11 30.96 -4.30
C GLY A 528 -30.29 30.08 -5.55
N GLY A 529 -31.42 29.39 -5.70
CA GLY A 529 -31.53 28.39 -6.77
C GLY A 529 -32.94 27.99 -7.22
N ILE A 530 -33.96 28.83 -7.06
CA ILE A 530 -35.29 28.55 -7.65
C ILE A 530 -35.80 29.80 -8.37
N HIS A 531 -35.49 29.91 -9.67
CA HIS A 531 -36.40 30.54 -10.62
C HIS A 531 -36.35 29.76 -11.92
N THR A 532 -37.44 29.04 -12.17
CA THR A 532 -37.76 28.37 -13.42
C THR A 532 -37.98 29.40 -14.53
N ASN A 533 -37.33 29.17 -15.66
CA ASN A 533 -37.56 29.87 -16.92
C ASN A 533 -39.00 29.64 -17.40
N GLN A 534 -39.85 30.66 -17.40
CA GLN A 534 -40.97 30.76 -18.35
C GLN A 534 -41.42 32.21 -18.59
N ARG A 535 -41.16 32.67 -19.81
CA ARG A 535 -41.87 33.68 -20.63
C ARG A 535 -41.92 35.18 -20.26
N LYS A 536 -41.48 35.93 -21.27
CA LYS A 536 -42.05 37.15 -21.90
C LYS A 536 -41.73 38.50 -21.26
N THR A 537 -40.89 39.23 -21.99
CA THR A 537 -40.96 40.66 -22.32
C THR A 537 -42.19 41.40 -21.78
N ILE A 538 -41.96 42.49 -21.03
CA ILE A 538 -42.48 43.86 -21.28
C ILE A 538 -41.84 44.85 -20.28
N HIS A 539 -41.63 46.07 -20.76
CA HIS A 539 -41.09 47.26 -20.09
C HIS A 539 -41.74 47.64 -18.74
N GLY A 540 -40.89 48.17 -17.85
CA GLY A 540 -40.94 49.58 -17.42
C GLY A 540 -42.13 50.12 -16.63
N ASN A 541 -41.77 50.67 -15.47
CA ASN A 541 -42.38 51.80 -14.74
C ASN A 541 -43.47 51.51 -13.70
N ASP A 542 -43.19 52.05 -12.51
CA ASP A 542 -44.10 52.74 -11.60
C ASP A 542 -45.46 52.12 -11.30
N LEU A 543 -45.69 51.71 -10.05
CA LEU A 543 -46.72 52.38 -9.25
C LEU A 543 -46.63 52.10 -7.74
N LYS A 544 -46.69 53.20 -6.99
CA LYS A 544 -47.11 53.31 -5.59
C LYS A 544 -48.60 52.94 -5.41
N THR A 545 -49.01 52.97 -4.12
CA THR A 545 -50.35 53.05 -3.51
C THR A 545 -50.97 51.69 -3.14
N LEU A 546 -50.99 51.32 -1.85
CA LEU A 546 -52.04 51.64 -0.84
C LEU A 546 -53.39 51.06 -1.27
N ASP A 547 -53.90 50.02 -0.60
CA ASP A 547 -54.81 50.19 0.54
C ASP A 547 -55.27 48.84 1.09
N ASP A 548 -55.63 48.87 2.37
CA ASP A 548 -56.27 47.86 3.20
C ASP A 548 -57.63 47.43 2.64
N SER A 549 -57.90 46.12 2.64
CA SER A 549 -59.14 45.51 3.16
C SER A 549 -59.28 44.08 2.65
N SER A 550 -59.90 43.24 3.49
CA SER A 550 -60.30 41.84 3.23
C SER A 550 -59.30 40.77 3.69
N ARG A 551 -59.20 40.65 5.02
CA ARG A 551 -59.12 39.33 5.68
C ARG A 551 -60.30 38.47 5.22
N GLU A 552 -60.05 37.44 4.42
CA GLU A 552 -60.64 36.10 4.62
C GLU A 552 -59.97 35.06 3.69
N ASN A 553 -59.57 33.95 4.30
CA ASN A 553 -59.27 32.65 3.70
C ASN A 553 -58.02 32.52 2.82
N ARG A 554 -56.85 32.46 3.48
CA ARG A 554 -55.78 31.55 3.06
C ARG A 554 -55.32 30.78 4.28
N GLU A 555 -55.77 29.53 4.38
CA GLU A 555 -55.11 28.53 5.20
C GLU A 555 -53.63 28.51 4.82
N THR A 556 -52.79 29.11 5.66
CA THR A 556 -51.38 28.76 5.71
C THR A 556 -51.34 27.32 6.22
N LEU A 557 -51.16 26.36 5.31
CA LEU A 557 -50.60 25.07 5.66
C LEU A 557 -49.26 25.38 6.35
N GLU A 558 -49.25 25.38 7.68
CA GLU A 558 -48.03 25.30 8.46
C GLU A 558 -47.40 23.95 8.09
N ARG A 559 -46.41 24.00 7.20
CA ARG A 559 -45.60 22.83 6.84
C ARG A 559 -44.77 22.50 8.08
N ASP A 560 -44.96 21.29 8.60
CA ASP A 560 -44.26 20.82 9.79
C ASP A 560 -42.73 20.99 9.61
N PRO A 561 -42.01 21.68 10.52
CA PRO A 561 -40.56 21.85 10.43
C PRO A 561 -39.79 20.52 10.35
N THR A 562 -40.39 19.41 10.79
CA THR A 562 -39.82 18.06 10.65
C THR A 562 -39.79 17.56 9.20
N ASP A 563 -40.73 17.99 8.35
CA ASP A 563 -40.80 17.63 6.93
C ASP A 563 -39.64 18.27 6.14
N ASP A 564 -39.31 19.54 6.42
CA ASP A 564 -38.24 20.28 5.74
C ASP A 564 -36.83 19.73 6.04
N SER A 565 -36.59 19.29 7.29
CA SER A 565 -35.33 18.64 7.70
C SER A 565 -35.13 17.27 7.05
N SER A 566 -36.18 16.46 6.96
CA SER A 566 -36.11 15.13 6.32
C SER A 566 -35.87 15.24 4.80
N ILE A 567 -36.42 16.28 4.16
CA ILE A 567 -36.23 16.59 2.74
C ILE A 567 -34.78 17.03 2.47
N ASP A 568 -34.18 17.86 3.33
CA ASP A 568 -32.77 18.27 3.20
C ASP A 568 -31.81 17.08 3.34
N MET A 569 -32.03 16.22 4.34
CA MET A 569 -31.21 15.04 4.56
C MET A 569 -31.24 14.07 3.37
N LYS A 570 -32.44 13.81 2.83
CA LYS A 570 -32.62 12.98 1.63
C LYS A 570 -31.94 13.58 0.40
N PHE A 571 -32.03 14.90 0.22
CA PHE A 571 -31.37 15.61 -0.88
C PHE A 571 -29.84 15.48 -0.80
N ARG A 572 -29.26 15.68 0.39
CA ARG A 572 -27.82 15.58 0.64
C ARG A 572 -27.30 14.15 0.45
N LEU A 573 -28.05 13.15 0.91
CA LEU A 573 -27.73 11.74 0.65
C LEU A 573 -27.77 11.43 -0.85
N SER A 574 -28.79 11.89 -1.58
CA SER A 574 -28.88 11.72 -3.04
C SER A 574 -27.65 12.30 -3.75
N LYS A 575 -27.13 13.45 -3.31
CA LYS A 575 -25.91 14.03 -3.87
C LYS A 575 -24.66 13.19 -3.59
N CYS A 576 -24.54 12.62 -2.39
CA CYS A 576 -23.47 11.68 -2.08
C CYS A 576 -23.55 10.41 -2.95
N VAL A 577 -24.77 9.93 -3.25
CA VAL A 577 -24.98 8.79 -4.16
C VAL A 577 -24.56 9.12 -5.59
N GLU A 578 -24.91 10.29 -6.12
CA GLU A 578 -24.46 10.74 -7.44
C GLU A 578 -22.93 10.77 -7.54
N ILE A 579 -22.25 11.28 -6.50
CA ILE A 579 -20.78 11.30 -6.42
C ILE A 579 -20.21 9.89 -6.36
N HIS A 580 -20.78 9.01 -5.53
CA HIS A 580 -20.33 7.62 -5.42
C HIS A 580 -20.45 6.89 -6.76
N GLN A 581 -21.55 7.08 -7.49
CA GLN A 581 -21.74 6.52 -8.83
C GLN A 581 -20.72 7.06 -9.84
N ALA A 582 -20.40 8.36 -9.76
CA ALA A 582 -19.37 8.96 -10.61
C ALA A 582 -17.99 8.35 -10.34
N ILE A 583 -17.60 8.17 -9.07
CA ILE A 583 -16.32 7.53 -8.68
C ILE A 583 -16.25 6.07 -9.15
N ILE A 584 -17.35 5.31 -9.02
CA ILE A 584 -17.43 3.92 -9.49
C ILE A 584 -17.20 3.87 -11.00
N LYS A 585 -17.95 4.67 -11.77
CA LYS A 585 -17.87 4.70 -13.24
C LYS A 585 -16.47 5.13 -13.70
N PHE A 586 -15.88 6.11 -13.03
CA PHE A 586 -14.51 6.56 -13.27
C PHE A 586 -13.50 5.43 -13.06
N SER A 587 -13.61 4.71 -11.93
CA SER A 587 -12.75 3.58 -11.58
C SER A 587 -12.86 2.43 -12.59
N GLU A 588 -14.08 2.08 -13.03
CA GLU A 588 -14.30 1.07 -14.07
C GLU A 588 -13.68 1.47 -15.41
N ASN A 589 -13.80 2.74 -15.79
CA ASN A 589 -13.18 3.26 -17.01
C ASN A 589 -11.65 3.17 -16.96
N ILE A 590 -11.03 3.58 -15.85
CA ILE A 590 -9.58 3.44 -15.66
C ILE A 590 -9.16 1.98 -15.70
N GLN A 591 -9.84 1.13 -14.92
CA GLN A 591 -9.56 -0.30 -14.84
C GLN A 591 -9.49 -0.93 -16.23
N SER A 592 -10.43 -0.62 -17.13
CA SER A 592 -10.39 -1.16 -18.50
C SER A 592 -9.20 -0.71 -19.35
N VAL A 593 -8.59 0.44 -19.04
CA VAL A 593 -7.38 0.95 -19.72
C VAL A 593 -6.12 0.34 -19.11
N ILE A 594 -6.05 0.25 -17.78
CA ILE A 594 -4.85 -0.18 -17.08
C ILE A 594 -4.75 -1.71 -16.97
N SER A 595 -5.86 -2.45 -16.93
CA SER A 595 -5.88 -3.92 -16.76
C SER A 595 -4.93 -4.72 -17.66
N PRO A 596 -4.90 -4.54 -19.00
CA PRO A 596 -3.98 -5.29 -19.84
C PRO A 596 -2.51 -4.87 -19.65
N ILE A 597 -2.25 -3.60 -19.30
CA ILE A 597 -0.90 -3.09 -19.07
C ILE A 597 -0.37 -3.64 -17.76
N MET A 598 -1.21 -3.62 -16.71
CA MET A 598 -0.92 -4.21 -15.42
C MET A 598 -0.66 -5.71 -15.53
N PHE A 599 -1.39 -6.41 -16.42
CA PHE A 599 -1.14 -7.82 -16.75
C PHE A 599 0.33 -8.05 -17.17
N LEU A 600 0.74 -7.28 -18.17
CA LEU A 600 2.07 -7.38 -18.73
C LEU A 600 3.14 -6.91 -17.75
N GLU A 601 2.88 -5.84 -16.99
CA GLU A 601 3.82 -5.32 -16.00
C GLU A 601 4.23 -6.37 -14.97
N PHE A 602 3.28 -7.14 -14.44
CA PHE A 602 3.57 -8.18 -13.45
C PHE A 602 4.48 -9.28 -14.01
N VAL A 603 4.14 -9.83 -15.18
CA VAL A 603 4.95 -10.86 -15.86
C VAL A 603 6.38 -10.37 -16.07
N LEU A 604 6.51 -9.08 -16.42
CA LEU A 604 7.79 -8.47 -16.74
C LEU A 604 8.59 -8.15 -15.47
N VAL A 605 7.96 -7.65 -14.40
CA VAL A 605 8.60 -7.46 -13.08
C VAL A 605 9.11 -8.79 -12.53
N SER A 606 8.30 -9.86 -12.56
CA SER A 606 8.75 -11.18 -12.12
C SER A 606 9.95 -11.67 -12.93
N SER A 607 9.92 -11.52 -14.26
CA SER A 607 11.03 -11.90 -15.14
C SER A 607 12.30 -11.11 -14.84
N VAL A 608 12.17 -9.80 -14.62
CA VAL A 608 13.28 -8.90 -14.28
C VAL A 608 13.92 -9.30 -12.95
N VAL A 609 13.12 -9.54 -11.91
CA VAL A 609 13.64 -9.93 -10.59
C VAL A 609 14.36 -11.27 -10.68
N CYS A 610 13.81 -12.26 -11.39
CA CYS A 610 14.49 -13.54 -11.62
C CYS A 610 15.86 -13.37 -12.31
N LEU A 611 15.94 -12.53 -13.35
CA LEU A 611 17.19 -12.26 -14.07
C LEU A 611 18.21 -11.53 -13.17
N GLN A 612 17.78 -10.55 -12.38
CA GLN A 612 18.63 -9.82 -11.44
C GLN A 612 19.21 -10.74 -10.35
N MET A 613 18.41 -11.67 -9.82
CA MET A 613 18.88 -12.65 -8.84
C MET A 613 19.94 -13.57 -9.44
N TYR A 614 19.74 -14.05 -10.67
CA TYR A 614 20.74 -14.86 -11.37
C TYR A 614 22.05 -14.11 -11.59
N GLN A 615 21.99 -12.84 -12.03
CA GLN A 615 23.17 -11.98 -12.21
C GLN A 615 23.89 -11.75 -10.88
N GLY A 616 23.14 -11.51 -9.80
CA GLY A 616 23.67 -11.38 -8.45
C GLY A 616 24.36 -12.66 -7.94
N ALA A 617 23.94 -13.84 -8.39
CA ALA A 617 24.49 -15.12 -7.95
C ALA A 617 25.71 -15.60 -8.75
N THR A 618 25.83 -15.20 -10.02
CA THR A 618 26.81 -15.80 -10.96
C THR A 618 27.98 -14.90 -11.35
N GLU A 619 27.86 -13.57 -11.21
CA GLU A 619 28.95 -12.65 -11.57
C GLU A 619 29.99 -12.47 -10.44
N GLU A 620 31.25 -12.24 -10.83
CA GLU A 620 32.30 -11.85 -9.88
C GLU A 620 31.90 -10.55 -9.17
N GLN A 621 31.92 -10.58 -7.84
CA GLN A 621 31.32 -9.56 -7.00
C GLN A 621 32.22 -8.32 -6.90
N ASN A 622 32.24 -7.50 -7.95
CA ASN A 622 32.74 -6.13 -7.86
C ASN A 622 31.68 -5.25 -7.18
N PHE A 623 32.12 -4.31 -6.33
CA PHE A 623 31.25 -3.37 -5.61
C PHE A 623 30.29 -2.64 -6.56
N ALA A 624 30.78 -2.25 -7.74
CA ALA A 624 29.98 -1.54 -8.73
C ALA A 624 28.83 -2.40 -9.29
N HIS A 625 29.11 -3.65 -9.67
CA HIS A 625 28.09 -4.59 -10.15
C HIS A 625 27.05 -4.90 -9.08
N LEU A 626 27.49 -5.18 -7.85
CA LEU A 626 26.60 -5.45 -6.71
C LEU A 626 25.68 -4.25 -6.40
N PHE A 627 26.25 -3.05 -6.37
CA PHE A 627 25.49 -1.82 -6.14
C PHE A 627 24.42 -1.59 -7.22
N LYS A 628 24.77 -1.83 -8.50
CA LYS A 628 23.85 -1.74 -9.64
C LYS A 628 22.67 -2.70 -9.52
N VAL A 629 22.91 -3.97 -9.20
CA VAL A 629 21.87 -4.99 -9.03
C VAL A 629 20.95 -4.66 -7.86
N ILE A 630 21.52 -4.31 -6.69
CA ILE A 630 20.75 -3.95 -5.50
C ILE A 630 19.87 -2.72 -5.74
N ASN A 631 20.44 -1.65 -6.29
CA ASN A 631 19.69 -0.42 -6.55
C ASN A 631 18.54 -0.66 -7.56
N SER A 632 18.77 -1.50 -8.57
CA SER A 632 17.73 -1.87 -9.54
C SER A 632 16.61 -2.70 -8.93
N ALA A 633 16.95 -3.66 -8.05
CA ALA A 633 15.98 -4.48 -7.34
C ALA A 633 15.11 -3.63 -6.41
N ILE A 634 15.72 -2.73 -5.63
CA ILE A 634 15.01 -1.80 -4.74
C ILE A 634 14.02 -0.93 -5.54
N PHE A 635 14.47 -0.36 -6.66
CA PHE A 635 13.62 0.47 -7.50
C PHE A 635 12.42 -0.31 -8.06
N THR A 636 12.68 -1.51 -8.59
CA THR A 636 11.64 -2.38 -9.18
C THR A 636 10.60 -2.81 -8.14
N LEU A 637 11.05 -3.24 -6.95
CA LEU A 637 10.16 -3.62 -5.86
C LEU A 637 9.37 -2.43 -5.30
N THR A 638 9.98 -1.24 -5.23
CA THR A 638 9.28 -0.01 -4.81
C THR A 638 8.15 0.34 -5.78
N GLY A 639 8.40 0.25 -7.10
CA GLY A 639 7.36 0.45 -8.10
C GLY A 639 6.20 -0.53 -7.94
N PHE A 640 6.50 -1.82 -7.83
CA PHE A 640 5.47 -2.84 -7.64
C PHE A 640 4.68 -2.67 -6.32
N PHE A 641 5.37 -2.28 -5.24
CA PHE A 641 4.74 -1.92 -3.98
C PHE A 641 3.75 -0.76 -4.14
N LEU A 642 4.10 0.31 -4.84
CA LEU A 642 3.22 1.47 -5.03
C LEU A 642 1.93 1.10 -5.78
N TRP A 643 2.01 0.22 -6.79
CA TRP A 643 0.84 -0.36 -7.45
C TRP A 643 -0.09 -1.04 -6.44
N CYS A 644 0.44 -1.99 -5.66
CA CYS A 644 -0.32 -2.76 -4.69
C CYS A 644 -0.86 -1.90 -3.54
N LYS A 645 -0.08 -0.91 -3.08
CA LYS A 645 -0.46 -0.01 -1.99
C LYS A 645 -1.62 0.91 -2.38
N PHE A 646 -1.54 1.56 -3.54
CA PHE A 646 -2.64 2.45 -3.97
C PHE A 646 -3.87 1.66 -4.43
N GLY A 647 -3.69 0.45 -4.97
CA GLY A 647 -4.79 -0.49 -5.20
C GLY A 647 -5.51 -0.88 -3.91
N GLU A 648 -4.75 -1.21 -2.86
CA GLU A 648 -5.29 -1.51 -1.53
C GLU A 648 -5.99 -0.30 -0.89
N ASP A 649 -5.43 0.90 -1.04
CA ASP A 649 -6.07 2.12 -0.53
C ASP A 649 -7.45 2.33 -1.16
N VAL A 650 -7.57 2.18 -2.49
CA VAL A 650 -8.89 2.31 -3.15
C VAL A 650 -9.87 1.26 -2.65
N LYS A 651 -9.43 0.00 -2.52
CA LYS A 651 -10.24 -1.09 -1.97
C LYS A 651 -10.72 -0.77 -0.56
N THR A 652 -9.80 -0.40 0.33
CA THR A 652 -10.07 -0.08 1.73
C THR A 652 -11.05 1.09 1.87
N TRP A 653 -10.80 2.20 1.16
CA TRP A 653 -11.68 3.35 1.21
C TRP A 653 -13.05 3.06 0.60
N SER A 654 -13.14 2.21 -0.43
CA SER A 654 -14.43 1.83 -1.01
C SER A 654 -15.32 1.05 -0.03
N LEU A 655 -14.74 0.15 0.78
CA LEU A 655 -15.48 -0.62 1.78
C LEU A 655 -15.98 0.25 2.94
N LYS A 656 -15.18 1.23 3.37
CA LYS A 656 -15.54 2.20 4.42
C LYS A 656 -16.73 3.08 4.07
N VAL A 657 -17.11 3.19 2.79
CA VAL A 657 -18.35 3.89 2.39
C VAL A 657 -19.57 3.21 3.03
N SER A 658 -19.59 1.88 3.11
CA SER A 658 -20.72 1.16 3.71
C SER A 658 -20.88 1.44 5.21
N GLU A 659 -19.76 1.50 5.94
CA GLU A 659 -19.71 1.89 7.35
C GLU A 659 -20.19 3.33 7.55
N ALA A 660 -19.70 4.26 6.72
CA ALA A 660 -20.09 5.67 6.81
C ALA A 660 -21.58 5.92 6.55
N VAL A 661 -22.20 5.10 5.68
CA VAL A 661 -23.64 5.14 5.42
C VAL A 661 -24.43 4.50 6.57
N TYR A 662 -23.90 3.43 7.17
CA TYR A 662 -24.53 2.78 8.32
C TYR A 662 -24.56 3.70 9.57
N ASP A 663 -23.52 4.52 9.76
CA ASP A 663 -23.39 5.49 10.86
C ASP A 663 -24.39 6.67 10.78
N ILE A 664 -25.15 6.80 9.69
CA ILE A 664 -26.20 7.81 9.56
C ILE A 664 -27.37 7.45 10.51
N GLU A 665 -28.08 8.44 11.05
CA GLU A 665 -29.27 8.24 11.92
C GLU A 665 -30.51 7.79 11.12
N TRP A 666 -30.36 6.79 10.24
CA TRP A 666 -31.36 6.36 9.26
C TRP A 666 -32.56 5.62 9.88
N TYR A 667 -32.48 5.17 11.13
CA TYR A 667 -33.52 4.39 11.80
C TYR A 667 -34.73 5.23 12.24
N GLU A 668 -34.56 6.55 12.41
CA GLU A 668 -35.64 7.50 12.74
C GLU A 668 -36.32 8.08 11.48
N GLU A 669 -35.78 7.81 10.30
CA GLU A 669 -36.25 8.35 9.02
C GLU A 669 -37.39 7.54 8.39
N SER A 670 -37.96 8.05 7.30
CA SER A 670 -39.04 7.38 6.54
C SER A 670 -38.63 5.98 6.05
N GLU A 671 -39.61 5.07 5.90
CA GLU A 671 -39.35 3.72 5.36
C GLU A 671 -38.69 3.74 3.97
N THR A 672 -38.98 4.76 3.16
CA THR A 672 -38.30 4.94 1.86
C THR A 672 -36.81 5.24 2.02
N PHE A 673 -36.45 6.06 3.01
CA PHE A 673 -35.05 6.39 3.31
C PHE A 673 -34.29 5.17 3.84
N LYS A 674 -34.92 4.34 4.69
CA LYS A 674 -34.34 3.08 5.17
C LYS A 674 -34.04 2.12 4.02
N GLN A 675 -34.95 2.00 3.05
CA GLN A 675 -34.74 1.18 1.85
C GLN A 675 -33.60 1.72 0.98
N ASP A 676 -33.54 3.04 0.78
CA ASP A 676 -32.46 3.70 0.02
C ASP A 676 -31.09 3.42 0.67
N VAL A 677 -30.97 3.57 1.99
CA VAL A 677 -29.76 3.29 2.77
C VAL A 677 -29.31 1.82 2.62
N GLN A 678 -30.24 0.87 2.71
CA GLN A 678 -29.94 -0.55 2.52
C GLN A 678 -29.36 -0.83 1.14
N LEU A 679 -29.92 -0.24 0.07
CA LEU A 679 -29.40 -0.38 -1.29
C LEU A 679 -28.00 0.20 -1.42
N ILE A 680 -27.75 1.35 -0.80
CA ILE A 680 -26.43 2.01 -0.80
C ILE A 680 -25.40 1.11 -0.09
N ILE A 681 -25.74 0.56 1.08
CA ILE A 681 -24.86 -0.35 1.82
C ILE A 681 -24.56 -1.61 1.00
N GLN A 682 -25.58 -2.25 0.41
CA GLN A 682 -25.40 -3.43 -0.44
C GLN A 682 -24.49 -3.14 -1.64
N ARG A 683 -24.58 -1.93 -2.23
CA ARG A 683 -23.66 -1.53 -3.30
C ARG A 683 -22.25 -1.27 -2.79
N ALA A 684 -22.09 -0.58 -1.65
CA ALA A 684 -20.80 -0.21 -1.08
C ALA A 684 -20.02 -1.42 -0.53
N GLN A 685 -20.69 -2.50 -0.14
CA GLN A 685 -20.06 -3.77 0.25
C GLN A 685 -19.37 -4.50 -0.91
N ARG A 686 -19.59 -4.07 -2.17
CA ARG A 686 -18.80 -4.56 -3.32
C ARG A 686 -17.60 -3.63 -3.53
N PRO A 687 -16.38 -4.05 -3.16
CA PRO A 687 -15.20 -3.18 -3.20
C PRO A 687 -14.83 -2.78 -4.62
N LEU A 688 -14.25 -1.58 -4.75
CA LEU A 688 -13.55 -1.16 -5.95
C LEU A 688 -12.16 -1.78 -5.95
N GLU A 689 -11.98 -2.83 -6.77
CA GLU A 689 -10.74 -3.58 -6.86
C GLU A 689 -10.17 -3.53 -8.28
N PHE A 690 -8.94 -3.03 -8.42
CA PHE A 690 -8.22 -3.02 -9.68
C PHE A 690 -7.55 -4.37 -9.92
N ARG A 691 -7.70 -4.91 -11.13
CA ARG A 691 -7.27 -6.28 -11.49
C ARG A 691 -6.42 -6.30 -12.76
N GLY A 692 -5.29 -7.02 -12.74
CA GLY A 692 -4.48 -7.29 -13.92
C GLY A 692 -5.05 -8.48 -14.70
N GLY A 693 -5.76 -8.22 -15.80
CA GLY A 693 -6.52 -9.24 -16.51
C GLY A 693 -7.55 -9.98 -15.61
N PRO A 694 -7.90 -11.23 -15.94
CA PRO A 694 -8.83 -12.04 -15.15
C PRO A 694 -8.19 -12.72 -13.93
N LEU A 695 -6.86 -12.59 -13.74
CA LEU A 695 -6.08 -13.51 -12.91
C LEU A 695 -5.78 -12.99 -11.51
N TYR A 696 -5.41 -11.71 -11.35
CA TYR A 696 -4.96 -11.21 -10.04
C TYR A 696 -5.48 -9.80 -9.72
N ALA A 697 -5.74 -9.57 -8.43
CA ALA A 697 -6.06 -8.26 -7.87
C ALA A 697 -4.77 -7.55 -7.48
N ILE A 698 -4.72 -6.23 -7.63
CA ILE A 698 -3.55 -5.45 -7.26
C ILE A 698 -3.79 -4.89 -5.87
N ASN A 699 -3.31 -5.63 -4.88
CA ASN A 699 -3.52 -5.42 -3.46
C ASN A 699 -2.26 -5.84 -2.69
N LEU A 700 -2.21 -5.54 -1.40
CA LEU A 700 -1.02 -5.86 -0.59
C LEU A 700 -0.78 -7.37 -0.45
N GLU A 701 -1.83 -8.20 -0.55
CA GLU A 701 -1.71 -9.67 -0.55
C GLU A 701 -0.86 -10.15 -1.73
N THR A 702 -1.14 -9.66 -2.94
CA THR A 702 -0.37 -10.01 -4.15
C THR A 702 1.08 -9.53 -4.06
N PHE A 703 1.33 -8.40 -3.39
CA PHE A 703 2.70 -7.95 -3.11
C PHE A 703 3.46 -8.93 -2.21
N ILE A 704 2.83 -9.34 -1.10
CA ILE A 704 3.43 -10.28 -0.13
C ILE A 704 3.69 -11.62 -0.80
N ASP A 705 2.72 -12.18 -1.52
CA ASP A 705 2.88 -13.47 -2.20
C ASP A 705 4.07 -13.43 -3.18
N THR A 706 4.14 -12.39 -4.00
CA THR A 706 5.24 -12.22 -4.97
C THR A 706 6.58 -12.09 -4.26
N HIS A 707 6.64 -11.35 -3.15
CA HIS A 707 7.86 -11.20 -2.35
C HIS A 707 8.31 -12.54 -1.75
N CYS A 708 7.39 -13.30 -1.16
CA CYS A 708 7.68 -14.63 -0.64
C CYS A 708 8.18 -15.60 -1.72
N TYR A 709 7.63 -15.54 -2.94
CA TYR A 709 8.17 -16.32 -4.06
C TYR A 709 9.60 -15.91 -4.42
N THR A 710 9.91 -14.62 -4.43
CA THR A 710 11.28 -14.14 -4.69
C THR A 710 12.28 -14.54 -3.61
N GLU A 711 11.86 -14.66 -2.34
CA GLU A 711 12.72 -15.14 -1.25
C GLU A 711 12.92 -16.66 -1.25
N SER A 712 12.00 -17.41 -1.89
CA SER A 712 12.05 -18.87 -1.95
C SER A 712 12.95 -19.44 -3.07
N LEU A 713 13.31 -18.60 -4.06
CA LEU A 713 14.20 -18.90 -5.19
C LEU A 713 15.64 -18.49 -4.87
#